data_AF-A0AAV6SIT2-F1
#
_entry.id   AF-A0AAV6SIT2-F1
#
_cell.length_a   1.000
_cell.length_b   1.000
_cell.length_c   1.000
_cell.angle_alpha   90.00
_cell.angle_beta   90.00
_cell.angle_gamma   90.00
#
_symmetry.space_group_name_H-M   'P 1'
#
loop_
_entity.id
_entity.type
_entity.pdbx_description
1 polymer ?
#
loop_
_entity_poly.entity_id
_entity_poly.type
_entity_poly.pdbx_seq_one_letter_code
_entity_poly.pdbx_strand_id
1 'polypeptide(L)'
;MARRCSSLEFLLSVVSSLLLICCVALIVVTWISLTPEGAVEPAVLSGRLVITDGADFSEELRNSSSLRFKALAYDVQVVVSDSFRLSDLGRLFTSCQVLHFSQGSVAVTFDLRFDQRIDATKVKQQLEVGLAEVDSRGLVIDRKSVQITEKQDEMTSTTTCTTPVTPTATCGPDQRPCADRSLCLPINRFCDGGDDCPDASDEDVALCATACDGQFVLGGVSGSFSSSGVSETYANNSRCRWIIKVHSGLSVQITFHQFETEETTDSVKIYEGVGRERELTAELSGSAPPGTVWVMTNVATVEFISDDVNNLSGFNATYNAVNASDLSDEERLTCTFEHGFCFWSQHHHDDGDWIRTRGATFPPLTGPNVDHTLGNSSGFYIVTSLSPGQWLKSFRIQSLPLTPPTQLMCLSFWYHMFGEDVHRLRVLLVPLSPSLPVVLFQKDGNYGDNWNHGQVTLNVTTRATVEFEALKKGGMRNDIALDDIALTSLPCGPAPPEPTIVPPPTTTPPVPADCGGPFNLWEPNSTFSSPNYPHAYGNKAQCLWTLHASLGQNIQLHFLNFDVEATFDVVEVRDGAGLNSTLLAVLTGSRGPSHDLFSTANQMTVWFFTDSSGHGRGFRANFTSGVDLGSPAPCAVNQFQCRTGSCIHGNGQCDAVIDCPDASDEADCVVLQVNGSNRLQFQLGTTLLAVCADNWTSHLSDFTCRYLGHRSGEASLLPSLPQDSPFTIITISRNGTLEATVSETCSSHKVISLSCNNKREYGHADDHLL
;
A
#
# COMPACT_ATOMS: atom_id res chain seq x y z
N MET A 1 -17.64 -41.99 54.27
CA MET A 1 -17.26 -40.91 55.19
C MET A 1 -17.35 -39.58 54.44
N ALA A 2 -18.39 -38.78 54.70
CA ALA A 2 -18.52 -37.46 54.12
C ALA A 2 -17.48 -36.53 54.76
N ARG A 3 -16.52 -36.04 53.97
CA ARG A 3 -15.60 -34.98 54.43
C ARG A 3 -16.42 -33.70 54.54
N ARG A 4 -16.61 -33.21 55.76
CA ARG A 4 -17.13 -31.87 56.04
C ARG A 4 -16.07 -30.89 55.56
N CYS A 5 -16.37 -30.11 54.51
CA CYS A 5 -15.53 -29.00 54.09
C CYS A 5 -15.33 -28.03 55.26
N SER A 6 -14.12 -27.50 55.37
CA SER A 6 -13.76 -26.50 56.37
C SER A 6 -14.60 -25.23 56.14
N SER A 7 -14.98 -24.53 57.21
CA SER A 7 -15.73 -23.27 57.11
C SER A 7 -15.04 -22.24 56.21
N LEU A 8 -13.72 -22.31 56.10
CA LEU A 8 -12.92 -21.48 55.19
C LEU A 8 -13.13 -21.82 53.71
N GLU A 9 -13.30 -23.10 53.36
CA GLU A 9 -13.54 -23.54 51.97
C GLU A 9 -14.95 -23.15 51.52
N PHE A 10 -15.93 -23.22 52.43
CA PHE A 10 -17.26 -22.71 52.14
C PHE A 10 -17.25 -21.19 51.96
N LEU A 11 -16.51 -20.46 52.81
CA LEU A 11 -16.38 -19.01 52.68
C LEU A 11 -15.68 -18.62 51.35
N LEU A 12 -14.60 -19.32 50.97
CA LEU A 12 -13.92 -19.09 49.69
C LEU A 12 -14.82 -19.41 48.49
N SER A 13 -15.59 -20.49 48.56
CA SER A 13 -16.54 -20.85 47.49
C SER A 13 -17.67 -19.81 47.35
N VAL A 14 -18.17 -19.28 48.47
CA VAL A 14 -19.19 -18.22 48.46
C VAL A 14 -18.61 -16.91 47.94
N VAL A 15 -17.42 -16.51 48.37
CA VAL A 15 -16.74 -15.29 47.88
C VAL A 15 -16.39 -15.42 46.40
N SER A 16 -15.89 -16.58 45.95
CA SER A 16 -15.59 -16.84 44.53
C SER A 16 -16.86 -16.86 43.68
N SER A 17 -17.96 -17.42 44.18
CA SER A 17 -19.26 -17.37 43.48
C SER A 17 -19.81 -15.95 43.40
N LEU A 18 -19.68 -15.15 44.47
CA LEU A 18 -20.10 -13.75 44.47
C LEU A 18 -19.25 -12.89 43.53
N LEU A 19 -17.94 -13.13 43.45
CA LEU A 19 -17.05 -12.49 42.49
C LEU A 19 -17.38 -12.89 41.06
N LEU A 20 -17.67 -14.18 40.81
CA LEU A 20 -18.09 -14.66 39.50
C LEU A 20 -19.43 -14.03 39.08
N ILE A 21 -20.40 -13.94 39.99
CA ILE A 21 -21.69 -13.28 39.74
C ILE A 21 -21.49 -11.78 39.50
N CYS A 22 -20.61 -11.11 40.23
CA CYS A 22 -20.27 -9.71 39.96
C CYS A 22 -19.59 -9.53 38.60
N CYS A 23 -18.66 -10.41 38.22
CA CYS A 23 -18.01 -10.38 36.92
C CYS A 23 -19.00 -10.63 35.79
N VAL A 24 -19.89 -11.62 35.91
CA VAL A 24 -20.93 -11.89 34.92
C VAL A 24 -21.94 -10.76 34.85
N ALA A 25 -22.33 -10.17 36.00
CA ALA A 25 -23.21 -9.01 36.04
C ALA A 25 -22.54 -7.79 35.39
N LEU A 26 -21.24 -7.55 35.64
CA LEU A 26 -20.50 -6.48 34.98
C LEU A 26 -20.37 -6.71 33.48
N ILE A 27 -20.09 -7.95 33.05
CA ILE A 27 -20.03 -8.33 31.62
C ILE A 27 -21.39 -8.12 30.95
N VAL A 28 -22.48 -8.56 31.58
CA VAL A 28 -23.84 -8.37 31.07
C VAL A 28 -24.23 -6.89 31.07
N VAL A 29 -23.86 -6.11 32.08
CA VAL A 29 -24.11 -4.65 32.12
C VAL A 29 -23.28 -3.92 31.05
N THR A 30 -22.03 -4.35 30.81
CA THR A 30 -21.23 -3.82 29.69
C THR A 30 -21.79 -4.24 28.34
N TRP A 31 -22.36 -5.44 28.21
CA TRP A 31 -22.96 -5.90 26.96
C TRP A 31 -24.27 -5.17 26.66
N ILE A 32 -25.14 -5.01 27.67
CA ILE A 32 -26.39 -4.25 27.56
C ILE A 32 -26.12 -2.74 27.37
N SER A 33 -25.00 -2.21 27.88
CA SER A 33 -24.59 -0.81 27.63
C SER A 33 -23.88 -0.59 26.28
N LEU A 34 -23.49 -1.65 25.56
CA LEU A 34 -22.73 -1.56 24.30
C LEU A 34 -23.45 -2.15 23.08
N THR A 35 -24.71 -2.55 23.19
CA THR A 35 -25.54 -2.85 22.03
C THR A 35 -26.37 -1.63 21.62
N PRO A 36 -26.00 -0.87 20.57
CA PRO A 36 -26.99 -0.07 19.87
C PRO A 36 -27.90 -1.01 19.08
N GLU A 37 -29.21 -0.87 19.33
CA GLU A 37 -30.30 -1.50 18.59
C GLU A 37 -30.25 -1.10 17.10
N GLY A 38 -30.47 -2.08 16.21
CA GLY A 38 -30.76 -1.85 14.80
C GLY A 38 -29.54 -1.68 13.90
N ALA A 39 -29.04 -2.77 13.31
CA ALA A 39 -28.26 -2.67 12.08
C ALA A 39 -29.19 -2.16 10.97
N VAL A 40 -29.00 -0.91 10.59
CA VAL A 40 -29.71 -0.24 9.52
C VAL A 40 -28.86 -0.34 8.26
N GLU A 41 -29.49 -0.64 7.13
CA GLU A 41 -28.91 -0.72 5.79
C GLU A 41 -27.81 0.31 5.48
N PRO A 42 -26.89 -0.02 4.55
CA PRO A 42 -25.93 0.94 4.05
C PRO A 42 -26.67 2.09 3.36
N ALA A 43 -26.67 3.26 4.00
CA ALA A 43 -27.27 4.44 3.42
C ALA A 43 -26.36 4.99 2.32
N VAL A 44 -26.83 4.91 1.07
CA VAL A 44 -26.22 5.66 -0.04
C VAL A 44 -26.76 7.08 0.00
N LEU A 45 -25.91 8.01 0.41
CA LEU A 45 -26.23 9.43 0.44
C LEU A 45 -25.59 10.09 -0.79
N SER A 46 -26.37 10.91 -1.49
CA SER A 46 -25.83 11.68 -2.61
C SER A 46 -25.29 13.00 -2.07
N GLY A 47 -24.01 13.25 -2.33
CA GLY A 47 -23.29 14.44 -1.96
C GLY A 47 -23.04 15.34 -3.17
N ARG A 48 -23.07 16.64 -2.93
CA ARG A 48 -22.64 17.66 -3.89
C ARG A 48 -21.71 18.65 -3.20
N LEU A 49 -20.59 18.94 -3.83
CA LEU A 49 -19.65 19.98 -3.39
C LEU A 49 -19.14 20.75 -4.60
N VAL A 50 -18.64 21.96 -4.36
CA VAL A 50 -18.10 22.85 -5.38
C VAL A 50 -16.62 23.05 -5.11
N ILE A 51 -15.80 22.74 -6.10
CA ILE A 51 -14.37 23.07 -6.11
C ILE A 51 -14.26 24.51 -6.65
N THR A 52 -13.81 25.42 -5.79
CA THR A 52 -13.66 26.84 -6.12
C THR A 52 -12.30 27.18 -6.72
N ASP A 53 -11.27 26.37 -6.45
CA ASP A 53 -9.91 26.57 -6.96
C ASP A 53 -9.16 25.22 -7.00
N GLY A 54 -8.14 25.08 -7.85
CA GLY A 54 -7.40 23.82 -8.06
C GLY A 54 -7.97 22.87 -9.12
N ALA A 55 -9.14 23.16 -9.70
CA ALA A 55 -9.66 22.44 -10.87
C ALA A 55 -10.56 23.33 -11.74
N ASP A 56 -10.32 23.31 -13.05
CA ASP A 56 -11.15 24.02 -14.04
C ASP A 56 -12.10 23.08 -14.77
N PHE A 57 -13.33 23.55 -15.00
CA PHE A 57 -14.33 22.78 -15.73
C PHE A 57 -13.99 22.77 -17.23
N SER A 58 -13.74 21.59 -17.79
CA SER A 58 -13.59 21.35 -19.22
C SER A 58 -14.65 20.36 -19.73
N GLU A 59 -14.94 20.39 -21.04
CA GLU A 59 -15.91 19.46 -21.65
C GLU A 59 -15.50 17.98 -21.50
N GLU A 60 -14.21 17.68 -21.33
CA GLU A 60 -13.70 16.32 -21.08
C GLU A 60 -14.14 15.76 -19.72
N LEU A 61 -14.43 16.61 -18.73
CA LEU A 61 -14.93 16.22 -17.42
C LEU A 61 -16.41 15.80 -17.43
N ARG A 62 -17.12 15.95 -18.57
CA ARG A 62 -18.46 15.36 -18.73
C ARG A 62 -18.40 13.89 -19.14
N ASN A 63 -17.26 13.43 -19.65
CA ASN A 63 -17.07 12.05 -20.08
C ASN A 63 -16.33 11.26 -19.00
N SER A 64 -17.04 10.33 -18.33
CA SER A 64 -16.50 9.50 -17.25
C SER A 64 -15.34 8.59 -17.66
N SER A 65 -15.16 8.37 -18.97
CA SER A 65 -14.07 7.54 -19.50
C SER A 65 -12.78 8.35 -19.80
N SER A 66 -12.80 9.68 -19.68
CA SER A 66 -11.64 10.52 -20.00
C SER A 66 -10.54 10.43 -18.92
N LEU A 67 -9.28 10.58 -19.34
CA LEU A 67 -8.14 10.58 -18.41
C LEU A 67 -8.25 11.72 -17.38
N ARG A 68 -8.72 12.89 -17.82
CA ARG A 68 -8.94 14.07 -16.96
C ARG A 68 -10.06 13.85 -15.94
N PHE A 69 -11.16 13.18 -16.34
CA PHE A 69 -12.22 12.80 -15.41
C PHE A 69 -11.69 11.85 -14.33
N LYS A 70 -10.98 10.79 -14.73
CA LYS A 70 -10.47 9.78 -13.81
C LYS A 70 -9.46 10.37 -12.81
N ALA A 71 -8.56 11.23 -13.28
CA ALA A 71 -7.59 11.91 -12.43
C ALA A 71 -8.28 12.81 -11.39
N LEU A 72 -9.17 13.71 -11.82
CA LEU A 72 -9.86 14.62 -10.89
C LEU A 72 -10.84 13.88 -9.96
N ALA A 73 -11.51 12.83 -10.45
CA ALA A 73 -12.38 11.98 -9.65
C ALA A 73 -11.59 11.27 -8.55
N TYR A 74 -10.40 10.75 -8.85
CA TYR A 74 -9.51 10.13 -7.86
C TYR A 74 -9.09 11.14 -6.79
N ASP A 75 -8.63 12.33 -7.18
CA ASP A 75 -8.21 13.36 -6.22
C ASP A 75 -9.36 13.77 -5.29
N VAL A 76 -10.57 13.95 -5.81
CA VAL A 76 -11.75 14.27 -5.00
C VAL A 76 -12.15 13.11 -4.09
N GLN A 77 -12.12 11.86 -4.57
CA GLN A 77 -12.45 10.69 -3.76
C GLN A 77 -11.48 10.50 -2.60
N VAL A 78 -10.18 10.72 -2.82
CA VAL A 78 -9.17 10.65 -1.77
C VAL A 78 -9.39 11.75 -0.74
N VAL A 79 -9.61 13.00 -1.16
CA VAL A 79 -9.86 14.11 -0.23
C VAL A 79 -11.11 13.88 0.62
N VAL A 80 -12.20 13.41 0.01
CA VAL A 80 -13.44 13.09 0.75
C VAL A 80 -13.25 11.91 1.69
N SER A 81 -12.49 10.89 1.27
CA SER A 81 -12.21 9.70 2.09
C SER A 81 -11.34 10.05 3.29
N ASP A 82 -10.25 10.79 3.10
CA ASP A 82 -9.40 11.27 4.18
C ASP A 82 -10.17 12.20 5.13
N SER A 83 -11.11 12.99 4.60
CA SER A 83 -11.97 13.87 5.42
C SER A 83 -12.83 13.08 6.38
N PHE A 84 -13.40 11.95 5.92
CA PHE A 84 -14.15 11.07 6.81
C PHE A 84 -13.24 10.29 7.75
N ARG A 85 -12.03 9.86 7.34
CA ARG A 85 -11.08 9.15 8.21
C ARG A 85 -10.64 9.98 9.43
N LEU A 86 -10.56 11.30 9.29
CA LEU A 86 -10.27 12.22 10.40
C LEU A 86 -11.52 12.60 11.21
N SER A 87 -12.72 12.28 10.72
CA SER A 87 -13.99 12.58 11.38
C SER A 87 -14.45 11.47 12.32
N ASP A 88 -15.46 11.77 13.16
CA ASP A 88 -16.10 10.77 14.03
C ASP A 88 -16.80 9.65 13.24
N LEU A 89 -17.02 9.84 11.93
CA LEU A 89 -17.64 8.87 11.03
C LEU A 89 -16.62 7.99 10.29
N GLY A 90 -15.32 8.15 10.51
CA GLY A 90 -14.28 7.44 9.76
C GLY A 90 -14.33 5.91 9.89
N ARG A 91 -14.83 5.39 11.01
CA ARG A 91 -15.03 3.94 11.22
C ARG A 91 -16.28 3.38 10.55
N LEU A 92 -17.18 4.25 10.11
CA LEU A 92 -18.45 3.89 9.47
C LEU A 92 -18.45 4.22 7.98
N PHE A 93 -17.48 5.00 7.49
CA PHE A 93 -17.36 5.39 6.09
C PHE A 93 -16.72 4.26 5.28
N THR A 94 -17.40 3.82 4.23
CA THR A 94 -16.98 2.68 3.40
C THR A 94 -16.30 3.15 2.12
N SER A 95 -16.91 4.07 1.38
CA SER A 95 -16.40 4.53 0.07
C SER A 95 -17.07 5.82 -0.42
N CYS A 96 -16.39 6.57 -1.28
CA CYS A 96 -16.92 7.70 -2.04
C CYS A 96 -16.77 7.44 -3.55
N GLN A 97 -17.83 7.64 -4.33
CA GLN A 97 -17.80 7.48 -5.78
C GLN A 97 -18.26 8.77 -6.48
N VAL A 98 -17.39 9.38 -7.29
CA VAL A 98 -17.75 10.55 -8.10
C VAL A 98 -18.54 10.12 -9.32
N LEU A 99 -19.73 10.71 -9.50
CA LEU A 99 -20.65 10.37 -10.59
C LEU A 99 -20.41 11.26 -11.82
N HIS A 100 -20.38 12.58 -11.62
CA HIS A 100 -20.18 13.54 -12.69
C HIS A 100 -19.71 14.91 -12.16
N PHE A 101 -19.13 15.71 -13.06
CA PHE A 101 -18.79 17.10 -12.84
C PHE A 101 -19.73 18.02 -13.63
N SER A 102 -20.08 19.17 -13.05
CA SER A 102 -20.94 20.18 -13.68
C SER A 102 -20.34 21.58 -13.63
N GLN A 103 -20.79 22.44 -14.54
CA GLN A 103 -20.25 23.79 -14.75
C GLN A 103 -20.67 24.76 -13.63
N GLY A 104 -19.72 25.63 -13.20
CA GLY A 104 -19.95 26.73 -12.26
C GLY A 104 -19.12 26.65 -10.98
N SER A 105 -17.78 26.72 -11.11
CA SER A 105 -16.78 26.19 -10.15
C SER A 105 -17.01 24.68 -9.99
N VAL A 106 -16.06 23.83 -10.39
CA VAL A 106 -16.31 22.40 -10.71
C VAL A 106 -17.20 21.73 -9.66
N ALA A 107 -18.48 21.56 -10.01
CA ALA A 107 -19.48 21.07 -9.07
C ALA A 107 -19.52 19.56 -9.19
N VAL A 108 -19.06 18.89 -8.14
CA VAL A 108 -18.91 17.45 -8.07
C VAL A 108 -20.16 16.85 -7.46
N THR A 109 -20.75 15.87 -8.13
CA THR A 109 -21.79 15.01 -7.56
C THR A 109 -21.20 13.64 -7.30
N PHE A 110 -21.35 13.12 -6.09
CA PHE A 110 -20.74 11.87 -5.64
C PHE A 110 -21.68 11.11 -4.70
N ASP A 111 -21.58 9.78 -4.70
CA ASP A 111 -22.32 8.92 -3.77
C ASP A 111 -21.39 8.51 -2.62
N LEU A 112 -21.86 8.68 -1.38
CA LEU A 112 -21.20 8.27 -0.16
C LEU A 112 -21.85 6.99 0.38
N ARG A 113 -21.03 6.02 0.80
CA ARG A 113 -21.50 4.78 1.42
C ARG A 113 -20.99 4.69 2.86
N PHE A 114 -21.88 4.31 3.76
CA PHE A 114 -21.58 4.07 5.16
C PHE A 114 -22.11 2.70 5.59
N ASP A 115 -21.42 2.05 6.52
CA ASP A 115 -21.77 0.72 7.06
C ASP A 115 -23.05 0.72 7.91
N GLN A 116 -23.57 1.90 8.25
CA GLN A 116 -24.81 2.11 9.00
C GLN A 116 -25.54 3.35 8.47
N ARG A 117 -26.86 3.44 8.68
CA ARG A 117 -27.63 4.66 8.34
C ARG A 117 -27.24 5.84 9.22
N ILE A 118 -26.82 6.92 8.58
CA ILE A 118 -26.45 8.18 9.23
C ILE A 118 -27.32 9.29 8.65
N ASP A 119 -27.81 10.18 9.51
CA ASP A 119 -28.51 11.39 9.09
C ASP A 119 -27.63 12.24 8.16
N ALA A 120 -28.18 12.61 6.99
CA ALA A 120 -27.53 13.47 6.01
C ALA A 120 -26.99 14.77 6.63
N THR A 121 -27.66 15.30 7.65
CA THR A 121 -27.23 16.51 8.37
C THR A 121 -25.93 16.28 9.16
N LYS A 122 -25.80 15.11 9.77
CA LYS A 122 -24.60 14.70 10.53
C LYS A 122 -23.43 14.39 9.59
N VAL A 123 -23.69 13.73 8.47
CA VAL A 123 -22.69 13.48 7.42
C VAL A 123 -22.16 14.79 6.84
N LYS A 124 -23.05 15.74 6.54
CA LYS A 124 -22.67 17.07 6.07
C LYS A 124 -21.74 17.77 7.06
N GLN A 125 -22.12 17.84 8.34
CA GLN A 125 -21.33 18.52 9.36
C GLN A 125 -19.94 17.90 9.53
N GLN A 126 -19.85 16.57 9.53
CA GLN A 126 -18.59 15.85 9.71
C GLN A 126 -17.69 15.97 8.47
N LEU A 127 -18.27 15.96 7.27
CA LEU A 127 -17.54 16.24 6.04
C LEU A 127 -17.01 17.67 6.01
N GLU A 128 -17.80 18.66 6.43
CA GLU A 128 -17.36 20.06 6.54
C GLU A 128 -16.21 20.24 7.54
N VAL A 129 -16.17 19.46 8.61
CA VAL A 129 -15.08 19.47 9.60
C VAL A 129 -13.85 18.76 9.04
N GLY A 130 -14.00 17.56 8.48
CA GLY A 130 -12.88 16.82 7.88
C GLY A 130 -12.21 17.57 6.73
N LEU A 131 -12.99 18.21 5.87
CA LEU A 131 -12.48 19.09 4.80
C LEU A 131 -11.72 20.31 5.32
N ALA A 132 -11.83 20.66 6.61
CA ALA A 132 -11.05 21.74 7.23
C ALA A 132 -9.66 21.30 7.68
N GLU A 133 -9.49 20.00 7.95
CA GLU A 133 -8.29 19.44 8.57
C GLU A 133 -7.41 18.66 7.58
N VAL A 134 -8.01 18.18 6.47
CA VAL A 134 -7.31 17.40 5.43
C VAL A 134 -6.52 18.28 4.46
N ASP A 135 -5.31 17.84 4.13
CA ASP A 135 -4.53 18.39 3.01
C ASP A 135 -5.21 18.05 1.68
N SER A 136 -5.88 19.04 1.09
CA SER A 136 -6.79 18.85 -0.05
C SER A 136 -6.06 18.64 -1.40
N ARG A 137 -4.78 18.26 -1.39
CA ARG A 137 -3.95 17.96 -2.58
C ARG A 137 -4.00 19.04 -3.68
N GLY A 138 -4.13 20.31 -3.28
CA GLY A 138 -4.23 21.45 -4.19
C GLY A 138 -5.65 21.82 -4.64
N LEU A 139 -6.68 21.05 -4.28
CA LEU A 139 -8.09 21.39 -4.50
C LEU A 139 -8.62 22.28 -3.36
N VAL A 140 -9.27 23.39 -3.70
CA VAL A 140 -9.97 24.24 -2.74
C VAL A 140 -11.46 24.01 -2.87
N ILE A 141 -12.04 23.36 -1.87
CA ILE A 141 -13.47 23.01 -1.83
C ILE A 141 -14.22 24.06 -1.01
N ASP A 142 -15.28 24.66 -1.57
CA ASP A 142 -16.17 25.53 -0.79
C ASP A 142 -16.97 24.69 0.20
N ARG A 143 -16.56 24.72 1.45
CA ARG A 143 -17.20 23.97 2.54
C ARG A 143 -18.69 24.33 2.69
N LYS A 144 -19.10 25.56 2.38
CA LYS A 144 -20.50 25.99 2.47
C LYS A 144 -21.35 25.47 1.31
N SER A 145 -20.71 25.01 0.24
CA SER A 145 -21.39 24.40 -0.92
C SER A 145 -21.77 22.94 -0.71
N VAL A 146 -21.29 22.30 0.37
CA VAL A 146 -21.57 20.90 0.67
C VAL A 146 -23.06 20.69 0.90
N GLN A 147 -23.66 19.83 0.09
CA GLN A 147 -25.04 19.39 0.20
C GLN A 147 -25.05 17.87 0.25
N ILE A 148 -25.76 17.29 1.20
CA ILE A 148 -25.96 15.84 1.31
C ILE A 148 -27.47 15.60 1.29
N THR A 149 -27.94 14.72 0.42
CA THR A 149 -29.35 14.36 0.26
C THR A 149 -29.52 12.84 0.28
N GLU A 150 -30.61 12.36 0.89
CA GLU A 150 -31.01 10.95 0.78
C GLU A 150 -31.51 10.66 -0.65
N LYS A 151 -31.04 9.56 -1.25
CA LYS A 151 -31.47 9.14 -2.59
C LYS A 151 -32.84 8.46 -2.47
N GLN A 152 -33.92 9.15 -2.89
CA GLN A 152 -35.24 8.53 -3.05
C GLN A 152 -35.29 7.78 -4.38
N ASP A 153 -35.68 6.52 -4.35
CA ASP A 153 -35.94 5.73 -5.56
C ASP A 153 -37.12 6.33 -6.35
N GLU A 154 -36.83 7.02 -7.45
CA GLU A 154 -37.81 7.35 -8.48
C GLU A 154 -37.78 6.30 -9.59
N MET A 155 -38.76 5.39 -9.60
CA MET A 155 -39.26 4.82 -10.85
C MET A 155 -40.80 4.90 -10.86
N THR A 156 -41.25 5.88 -11.64
CA THR A 156 -42.54 6.18 -12.27
C THR A 156 -43.74 5.21 -12.14
N SER A 157 -44.88 5.89 -11.93
CA SER A 157 -46.29 5.51 -12.10
C SER A 157 -46.67 4.51 -13.20
N THR A 158 -47.52 3.53 -12.87
CA THR A 158 -48.68 3.13 -13.70
C THR A 158 -49.79 2.47 -12.86
N THR A 159 -50.98 3.07 -12.97
CA THR A 159 -52.33 2.47 -13.09
C THR A 159 -52.78 1.33 -12.16
N THR A 160 -53.86 1.63 -11.42
CA THR A 160 -54.73 0.69 -10.70
C THR A 160 -55.26 -0.48 -11.55
N CYS A 161 -55.17 -1.71 -11.02
CA CYS A 161 -56.26 -2.70 -11.11
C CYS A 161 -56.18 -3.73 -9.96
N THR A 162 -57.35 -4.20 -9.57
CA THR A 162 -57.77 -4.95 -8.36
C THR A 162 -57.25 -6.40 -8.21
N THR A 163 -56.81 -6.74 -6.97
CA THR A 163 -56.91 -7.97 -6.11
C THR A 163 -57.15 -9.39 -6.70
N PRO A 164 -56.81 -10.54 -6.03
CA PRO A 164 -56.50 -10.72 -4.59
C PRO A 164 -55.35 -11.69 -4.17
N VAL A 165 -54.70 -11.34 -3.04
CA VAL A 165 -54.28 -12.18 -1.88
C VAL A 165 -53.53 -13.50 -2.08
N THR A 166 -52.27 -13.52 -1.64
CA THR A 166 -51.68 -14.52 -0.70
C THR A 166 -50.45 -13.88 -0.03
N PRO A 167 -50.14 -14.12 1.26
CA PRO A 167 -49.33 -13.21 2.06
C PRO A 167 -47.86 -13.32 1.65
N THR A 168 -47.35 -12.29 1.00
CA THR A 168 -45.91 -12.10 0.81
C THR A 168 -45.30 -11.69 2.15
N ALA A 169 -44.46 -12.55 2.73
CA ALA A 169 -43.50 -12.11 3.73
C ALA A 169 -42.65 -10.99 3.10
N THR A 170 -42.84 -9.76 3.56
CA THR A 170 -41.97 -8.63 3.22
C THR A 170 -40.72 -8.77 4.06
N CYS A 171 -39.64 -9.24 3.44
CA CYS A 171 -38.34 -9.31 4.11
C CYS A 171 -37.78 -7.91 4.35
N GLY A 172 -36.96 -7.78 5.40
CA GLY A 172 -36.19 -6.58 5.64
C GLY A 172 -35.22 -6.32 4.48
N PRO A 173 -34.65 -5.12 4.39
CA PRO A 173 -34.04 -4.69 3.15
C PRO A 173 -32.58 -5.23 2.95
N ASP A 174 -31.95 -5.74 4.02
CA ASP A 174 -30.75 -6.62 3.96
C ASP A 174 -31.08 -8.13 3.91
N GLN A 175 -32.35 -8.50 3.74
CA GLN A 175 -32.83 -9.88 3.73
C GLN A 175 -33.55 -10.20 2.43
N ARG A 176 -33.33 -11.41 1.94
CA ARG A 176 -34.01 -11.93 0.76
C ARG A 176 -34.88 -13.12 1.17
N PRO A 177 -36.12 -13.23 0.63
CA PRO A 177 -36.96 -14.39 0.90
C PRO A 177 -36.43 -15.63 0.18
N CYS A 178 -36.57 -16.79 0.80
CA CYS A 178 -36.53 -18.09 0.12
C CYS A 178 -37.59 -18.13 -0.99
N ALA A 179 -37.42 -18.99 -1.99
CA ALA A 179 -38.32 -19.08 -3.14
C ALA A 179 -39.76 -19.44 -2.72
N ASP A 180 -39.92 -20.29 -1.71
CA ASP A 180 -41.20 -20.63 -1.08
C ASP A 180 -41.78 -19.51 -0.18
N ARG A 181 -41.03 -18.42 0.05
CA ARG A 181 -41.34 -17.30 0.96
C ARG A 181 -41.61 -17.71 2.41
N SER A 182 -41.12 -18.87 2.83
CA SER A 182 -41.31 -19.38 4.20
C SER A 182 -40.39 -18.72 5.21
N LEU A 183 -39.21 -18.28 4.77
CA LEU A 183 -38.15 -17.71 5.59
C LEU A 183 -37.46 -16.55 4.86
N CYS A 184 -37.12 -15.50 5.61
CA CYS A 184 -36.27 -14.40 5.15
C CYS A 184 -34.87 -14.60 5.70
N LEU A 185 -33.88 -14.69 4.82
CA LEU A 185 -32.47 -14.85 5.20
C LEU A 185 -31.67 -13.60 4.80
N PRO A 186 -30.68 -13.19 5.61
CA PRO A 186 -29.69 -12.20 5.21
C PRO A 186 -29.07 -12.53 3.85
N ILE A 187 -28.79 -11.52 3.02
CA ILE A 187 -28.22 -11.72 1.67
C ILE A 187 -26.91 -12.52 1.71
N ASN A 188 -26.12 -12.40 2.78
CA ASN A 188 -24.86 -13.15 2.94
C ASN A 188 -25.02 -14.65 3.21
N ARG A 189 -26.25 -15.13 3.41
CA ARG A 189 -26.63 -16.55 3.50
C ARG A 189 -27.14 -17.13 2.18
N PHE A 190 -27.23 -16.30 1.14
CA PHE A 190 -27.45 -16.82 -0.20
C PHE A 190 -26.10 -17.18 -0.80
N CYS A 191 -26.06 -18.32 -1.49
CA CYS A 191 -24.89 -18.81 -2.20
C CYS A 191 -23.67 -19.02 -1.29
N ASP A 192 -23.85 -19.41 -0.03
CA ASP A 192 -22.79 -19.67 0.93
C ASP A 192 -22.38 -21.15 1.04
N GLY A 193 -23.08 -22.02 0.30
CA GLY A 193 -22.85 -23.46 0.20
C GLY A 193 -23.67 -24.29 1.18
N GLY A 194 -24.38 -23.66 2.13
CA GLY A 194 -25.23 -24.30 3.13
C GLY A 194 -26.72 -24.12 2.84
N ASP A 195 -27.52 -25.16 3.09
CA ASP A 195 -28.97 -25.10 2.89
C ASP A 195 -29.62 -24.38 4.10
N ASP A 196 -29.61 -23.04 4.11
CA ASP A 196 -30.28 -22.22 5.13
C ASP A 196 -31.77 -22.04 4.83
N CYS A 197 -32.19 -22.11 3.56
CA CYS A 197 -33.61 -22.16 3.21
C CYS A 197 -34.20 -23.57 3.39
N PRO A 198 -35.45 -23.70 3.87
CA PRO A 198 -36.12 -25.01 3.98
C PRO A 198 -36.28 -25.74 2.64
N ASP A 199 -36.32 -24.99 1.53
CA ASP A 199 -36.38 -25.48 0.16
C ASP A 199 -35.01 -25.46 -0.56
N ALA A 200 -33.93 -25.11 0.14
CA ALA A 200 -32.56 -24.94 -0.37
C ALA A 200 -32.45 -23.95 -1.56
N SER A 201 -33.42 -23.02 -1.69
CA SER A 201 -33.46 -22.04 -2.79
C SER A 201 -32.40 -20.95 -2.69
N ASP A 202 -31.79 -20.80 -1.53
CA ASP A 202 -30.63 -19.96 -1.27
C ASP A 202 -29.37 -20.42 -2.00
N GLU A 203 -29.28 -21.71 -2.34
CA GLU A 203 -28.14 -22.36 -3.00
C GLU A 203 -28.44 -22.75 -4.46
N ASP A 204 -29.45 -22.14 -5.07
CA ASP A 204 -29.85 -22.44 -6.45
C ASP A 204 -28.72 -22.15 -7.45
N VAL A 205 -28.42 -23.13 -8.30
CA VAL A 205 -27.28 -23.08 -9.24
C VAL A 205 -27.42 -21.94 -10.25
N ALA A 206 -28.63 -21.62 -10.72
CA ALA A 206 -28.84 -20.56 -11.69
C ALA A 206 -28.78 -19.17 -11.03
N LEU A 207 -29.21 -19.08 -9.77
CA LEU A 207 -29.14 -17.85 -9.00
C LEU A 207 -27.72 -17.51 -8.54
N CYS A 208 -26.97 -18.52 -8.16
CA CYS A 208 -25.64 -18.40 -7.57
C CYS A 208 -24.50 -18.54 -8.58
N ALA A 209 -24.82 -18.79 -9.85
CA ALA A 209 -23.86 -18.85 -10.94
C ALA A 209 -22.94 -17.62 -10.92
N THR A 210 -21.63 -17.86 -10.85
CA THR A 210 -20.65 -16.78 -10.74
C THR A 210 -20.51 -15.99 -12.04
N ALA A 211 -20.20 -14.69 -11.93
CA ALA A 211 -19.90 -13.86 -13.09
C ALA A 211 -18.59 -14.26 -13.81
N CYS A 212 -17.76 -15.09 -13.17
CA CYS A 212 -16.50 -15.58 -13.73
C CYS A 212 -16.73 -16.63 -14.81
N ASP A 213 -17.15 -17.84 -14.43
CA ASP A 213 -17.32 -18.98 -15.35
C ASP A 213 -18.76 -19.53 -15.39
N GLY A 214 -19.69 -18.86 -14.70
CA GLY A 214 -21.09 -19.26 -14.64
C GLY A 214 -21.35 -20.49 -13.76
N GLN A 215 -20.35 -20.98 -13.03
CA GLN A 215 -20.47 -22.14 -12.15
C GLN A 215 -20.57 -21.70 -10.69
N PHE A 216 -21.18 -22.55 -9.86
CA PHE A 216 -21.32 -22.32 -8.42
C PHE A 216 -21.05 -23.60 -7.64
N VAL A 217 -21.93 -24.60 -7.74
CA VAL A 217 -21.69 -25.92 -7.13
C VAL A 217 -20.98 -26.84 -8.11
N LEU A 218 -19.77 -27.28 -7.74
CA LEU A 218 -18.95 -28.22 -8.48
C LEU A 218 -19.03 -29.59 -7.80
N GLY A 219 -19.83 -30.49 -8.37
CA GLY A 219 -19.99 -31.85 -7.89
C GLY A 219 -19.27 -32.87 -8.76
N GLY A 220 -18.76 -33.93 -8.13
CA GLY A 220 -18.16 -35.07 -8.83
C GLY A 220 -16.81 -35.51 -8.26
N VAL A 221 -16.12 -36.39 -8.97
CA VAL A 221 -14.75 -36.82 -8.62
C VAL A 221 -13.67 -35.89 -9.15
N SER A 222 -14.02 -35.05 -10.13
CA SER A 222 -13.11 -34.07 -10.73
C SER A 222 -13.89 -32.98 -11.44
N GLY A 223 -13.30 -31.79 -11.56
CA GLY A 223 -13.85 -30.70 -12.36
C GLY A 223 -12.86 -29.54 -12.50
N SER A 224 -13.30 -28.44 -13.12
CA SER A 224 -12.48 -27.27 -13.40
C SER A 224 -13.24 -25.98 -13.14
N PHE A 225 -12.55 -24.92 -12.74
CA PHE A 225 -13.10 -23.59 -12.55
C PHE A 225 -12.04 -22.52 -12.87
N SER A 226 -12.50 -21.32 -13.21
CA SER A 226 -11.64 -20.26 -13.73
C SER A 226 -12.13 -18.86 -13.41
N SER A 227 -11.22 -17.90 -13.29
CA SER A 227 -11.53 -16.48 -13.05
C SER A 227 -12.24 -15.79 -14.22
N SER A 228 -12.22 -16.37 -15.41
CA SER A 228 -13.01 -15.93 -16.57
C SER A 228 -13.37 -17.13 -17.46
N GLY A 229 -14.64 -17.23 -17.85
CA GLY A 229 -15.12 -18.27 -18.76
C GLY A 229 -15.02 -17.92 -20.25
N VAL A 230 -14.72 -16.65 -20.61
CA VAL A 230 -14.84 -16.16 -22.01
C VAL A 230 -13.68 -15.26 -22.46
N SER A 231 -13.03 -14.53 -21.54
CA SER A 231 -11.98 -13.55 -21.86
C SER A 231 -10.60 -14.00 -21.40
N GLU A 232 -9.56 -13.42 -22.02
CA GLU A 232 -8.15 -13.68 -21.65
C GLU A 232 -7.74 -13.01 -20.33
N THR A 233 -8.56 -12.09 -19.79
CA THR A 233 -8.38 -11.44 -18.48
C THR A 233 -9.65 -11.50 -17.63
N TYR A 234 -9.54 -11.46 -16.30
CA TYR A 234 -10.71 -11.39 -15.42
C TYR A 234 -11.33 -9.99 -15.39
N ALA A 235 -12.58 -9.87 -14.93
CA ALA A 235 -13.26 -8.59 -14.83
C ALA A 235 -12.94 -7.88 -13.50
N ASN A 236 -12.85 -6.55 -13.53
CA ASN A 236 -12.69 -5.72 -12.34
C ASN A 236 -13.95 -5.78 -11.46
N ASN A 237 -13.81 -5.63 -10.14
CA ASN A 237 -14.86 -5.74 -9.13
C ASN A 237 -15.60 -7.08 -9.16
N SER A 238 -14.93 -8.14 -9.57
CA SER A 238 -15.51 -9.47 -9.61
C SER A 238 -15.48 -10.10 -8.22
N ARG A 239 -16.61 -10.70 -7.84
CA ARG A 239 -16.69 -11.58 -6.67
C ARG A 239 -17.27 -12.90 -7.13
N CYS A 240 -16.43 -13.92 -7.15
CA CYS A 240 -16.79 -15.26 -7.59
C CYS A 240 -16.59 -16.24 -6.46
N ARG A 241 -17.47 -17.23 -6.38
CA ARG A 241 -17.47 -18.25 -5.34
C ARG A 241 -17.82 -19.61 -5.93
N TRP A 242 -17.02 -20.61 -5.63
CA TRP A 242 -17.26 -22.00 -6.04
C TRP A 242 -17.32 -22.90 -4.81
N ILE A 243 -18.31 -23.79 -4.78
CA ILE A 243 -18.50 -24.79 -3.73
C ILE A 243 -18.21 -26.16 -4.33
N ILE A 244 -17.08 -26.75 -3.95
CA ILE A 244 -16.67 -28.08 -4.40
C ILE A 244 -17.22 -29.11 -3.41
N LYS A 245 -18.08 -30.02 -3.87
CA LYS A 245 -18.67 -31.11 -3.07
C LYS A 245 -18.21 -32.45 -3.63
N VAL A 246 -17.37 -33.17 -2.87
CA VAL A 246 -16.94 -34.54 -3.17
C VAL A 246 -17.62 -35.56 -2.24
N HIS A 247 -17.51 -36.84 -2.57
CA HIS A 247 -18.11 -37.90 -1.75
C HIS A 247 -17.55 -37.88 -0.32
N SER A 248 -18.40 -38.22 0.65
CA SER A 248 -17.99 -38.27 2.06
C SER A 248 -16.82 -39.24 2.26
N GLY A 249 -15.83 -38.79 3.04
CA GLY A 249 -14.59 -39.54 3.28
C GLY A 249 -13.48 -39.32 2.24
N LEU A 250 -13.72 -38.53 1.19
CA LEU A 250 -12.68 -38.02 0.29
C LEU A 250 -12.30 -36.59 0.66
N SER A 251 -11.09 -36.21 0.28
CA SER A 251 -10.51 -34.87 0.40
C SER A 251 -10.40 -34.23 -0.98
N VAL A 252 -10.33 -32.90 -1.03
CA VAL A 252 -10.29 -32.13 -2.27
C VAL A 252 -8.85 -31.71 -2.56
N GLN A 253 -8.35 -32.10 -3.72
CA GLN A 253 -7.06 -31.70 -4.25
C GLN A 253 -7.27 -30.67 -5.37
N ILE A 254 -6.88 -29.40 -5.15
CA ILE A 254 -7.01 -28.31 -6.12
C ILE A 254 -5.65 -28.06 -6.77
N THR A 255 -5.57 -28.05 -8.09
CA THR A 255 -4.34 -27.80 -8.85
C THR A 255 -4.53 -26.63 -9.79
N PHE A 256 -3.67 -25.62 -9.67
CA PHE A 256 -3.66 -24.44 -10.53
C PHE A 256 -2.71 -24.66 -11.71
N HIS A 257 -3.22 -24.51 -12.94
CA HIS A 257 -2.43 -24.65 -14.17
C HIS A 257 -1.91 -23.31 -14.68
N GLN A 258 -2.67 -22.25 -14.45
CA GLN A 258 -2.34 -20.86 -14.73
C GLN A 258 -2.75 -20.03 -13.52
N PHE A 259 -1.93 -19.05 -13.15
CA PHE A 259 -2.19 -18.16 -12.03
C PHE A 259 -1.44 -16.83 -12.19
N GLU A 260 -2.18 -15.75 -12.42
CA GLU A 260 -1.67 -14.39 -12.54
C GLU A 260 -2.75 -13.39 -12.11
N THR A 261 -2.68 -12.96 -10.86
CA THR A 261 -3.56 -11.92 -10.28
C THR A 261 -2.72 -10.76 -9.76
N GLU A 262 -3.32 -9.59 -9.52
CA GLU A 262 -2.61 -8.49 -8.88
C GLU A 262 -2.09 -8.91 -7.49
N GLU A 263 -0.81 -8.69 -7.23
CA GLU A 263 -0.16 -9.08 -5.98
C GLU A 263 -0.72 -8.26 -4.80
N THR A 264 -1.12 -8.94 -3.72
CA THR A 264 -1.71 -8.34 -2.49
C THR A 264 -3.06 -7.64 -2.62
N THR A 265 -3.54 -7.36 -3.83
CA THR A 265 -4.85 -6.71 -4.08
C THR A 265 -5.91 -7.72 -4.50
N ASP A 266 -5.64 -8.48 -5.57
CA ASP A 266 -6.58 -9.45 -6.13
C ASP A 266 -6.27 -10.85 -5.62
N SER A 267 -7.18 -11.39 -4.83
CA SER A 267 -6.91 -12.60 -4.03
C SER A 267 -7.88 -13.74 -4.29
N VAL A 268 -7.34 -14.96 -4.28
CA VAL A 268 -8.08 -16.22 -4.25
C VAL A 268 -7.99 -16.79 -2.85
N LYS A 269 -9.13 -16.96 -2.19
CA LYS A 269 -9.24 -17.52 -0.84
C LYS A 269 -9.88 -18.90 -0.91
N ILE A 270 -9.23 -19.88 -0.29
CA ILE A 270 -9.69 -21.28 -0.25
C ILE A 270 -10.01 -21.61 1.19
N TYR A 271 -11.21 -22.13 1.43
CA TYR A 271 -11.72 -22.48 2.74
C TYR A 271 -12.10 -23.96 2.83
N GLU A 272 -11.89 -24.56 3.99
CA GLU A 272 -12.45 -25.86 4.35
C GLU A 272 -13.90 -25.68 4.83
N GLY A 273 -14.83 -26.42 4.24
CA GLY A 273 -16.26 -26.30 4.57
C GLY A 273 -17.00 -25.19 3.82
N VAL A 274 -18.20 -24.88 4.31
CA VAL A 274 -19.17 -23.93 3.71
C VAL A 274 -19.79 -23.04 4.79
N GLY A 275 -20.44 -21.95 4.37
CA GLY A 275 -21.12 -21.03 5.26
C GLY A 275 -20.16 -20.28 6.20
N ARG A 276 -20.63 -19.97 7.41
CA ARG A 276 -19.91 -19.13 8.39
C ARG A 276 -18.87 -19.87 9.23
N GLU A 277 -18.98 -21.18 9.33
CA GLU A 277 -18.06 -22.04 10.10
C GLU A 277 -16.88 -22.53 9.25
N ARG A 278 -16.76 -22.05 8.00
CA ARG A 278 -15.66 -22.41 7.11
C ARG A 278 -14.34 -21.83 7.61
N GLU A 279 -13.28 -22.60 7.54
CA GLU A 279 -11.95 -22.20 7.99
C GLU A 279 -11.08 -21.85 6.79
N LEU A 280 -10.39 -20.70 6.83
CA LEU A 280 -9.46 -20.32 5.75
C LEU A 280 -8.29 -21.30 5.74
N THR A 281 -7.95 -21.80 4.56
CA THR A 281 -6.84 -22.75 4.34
C THR A 281 -5.68 -22.08 3.62
N ALA A 282 -5.99 -21.23 2.63
CA ALA A 282 -4.99 -20.56 1.80
C ALA A 282 -5.53 -19.25 1.24
N GLU A 283 -4.67 -18.24 1.18
CA GLU A 283 -4.89 -16.97 0.48
C GLU A 283 -3.77 -16.79 -0.55
N LEU A 284 -4.14 -16.66 -1.82
CA LEU A 284 -3.23 -16.70 -2.96
C LEU A 284 -3.37 -15.39 -3.76
N SER A 285 -2.25 -14.79 -4.16
CA SER A 285 -2.22 -13.61 -5.05
C SER A 285 -0.89 -13.54 -5.82
N GLY A 286 -0.83 -12.67 -6.83
CA GLY A 286 0.39 -12.44 -7.62
C GLY A 286 0.54 -13.39 -8.81
N SER A 287 1.79 -13.54 -9.28
CA SER A 287 2.15 -14.32 -10.48
C SER A 287 2.93 -15.62 -10.18
N ALA A 288 3.23 -15.89 -8.90
CA ALA A 288 3.88 -17.13 -8.50
C ALA A 288 2.86 -18.28 -8.56
N PRO A 289 3.16 -19.39 -9.27
CA PRO A 289 2.22 -20.49 -9.40
C PRO A 289 2.04 -21.17 -8.03
N PRO A 290 0.83 -21.22 -7.46
CA PRO A 290 0.62 -21.72 -6.10
C PRO A 290 0.76 -23.25 -5.97
N GLY A 291 0.72 -23.97 -7.08
CA GLY A 291 0.82 -25.43 -7.12
C GLY A 291 -0.49 -26.12 -6.72
N THR A 292 -0.38 -27.24 -6.01
CA THR A 292 -1.51 -27.99 -5.48
C THR A 292 -1.83 -27.55 -4.05
N VAL A 293 -3.10 -27.24 -3.80
CA VAL A 293 -3.66 -26.94 -2.48
C VAL A 293 -4.56 -28.09 -2.05
N TRP A 294 -4.37 -28.57 -0.83
CA TRP A 294 -5.16 -29.65 -0.26
C TRP A 294 -6.18 -29.12 0.74
N VAL A 295 -7.42 -29.56 0.60
CA VAL A 295 -8.49 -29.36 1.58
C VAL A 295 -8.88 -30.73 2.12
N MET A 296 -8.72 -30.93 3.42
CA MET A 296 -8.85 -32.23 4.09
C MET A 296 -10.29 -32.70 4.24
N THR A 297 -11.24 -31.80 4.06
CA THR A 297 -12.68 -32.08 4.13
C THR A 297 -13.24 -32.45 2.76
N ASN A 298 -14.45 -33.02 2.75
CA ASN A 298 -15.15 -33.39 1.52
C ASN A 298 -15.88 -32.20 0.87
N VAL A 299 -15.73 -30.99 1.42
CA VAL A 299 -16.35 -29.78 0.92
C VAL A 299 -15.36 -28.62 1.00
N ALA A 300 -15.12 -27.94 -0.12
CA ALA A 300 -14.26 -26.76 -0.16
C ALA A 300 -15.02 -25.56 -0.72
N THR A 301 -14.76 -24.37 -0.17
CA THR A 301 -15.24 -23.11 -0.75
C THR A 301 -14.06 -22.33 -1.30
N VAL A 302 -14.13 -21.94 -2.56
CA VAL A 302 -13.13 -21.08 -3.21
C VAL A 302 -13.77 -19.74 -3.52
N GLU A 303 -13.11 -18.65 -3.17
CA GLU A 303 -13.56 -17.29 -3.44
C GLU A 303 -12.49 -16.51 -4.20
N PHE A 304 -12.89 -15.76 -5.22
CA PHE A 304 -12.03 -14.82 -5.92
C PHE A 304 -12.63 -13.42 -5.82
N ILE A 305 -11.80 -12.45 -5.42
CA ILE A 305 -12.18 -11.06 -5.25
C ILE A 305 -11.16 -10.21 -6.01
N SER A 306 -11.66 -9.36 -6.92
CA SER A 306 -10.86 -8.33 -7.60
C SER A 306 -11.32 -6.91 -7.27
N ASP A 307 -10.41 -5.94 -7.39
CA ASP A 307 -10.69 -4.51 -7.21
C ASP A 307 -11.14 -3.82 -8.52
N ASP A 308 -11.28 -2.49 -8.50
CA ASP A 308 -11.76 -1.72 -9.64
C ASP A 308 -10.69 -1.36 -10.68
N VAL A 309 -9.44 -1.72 -10.45
CA VAL A 309 -8.27 -1.35 -11.27
C VAL A 309 -7.57 -2.64 -11.77
N ASN A 310 -6.64 -2.53 -12.73
CA ASN A 310 -5.71 -3.59 -13.18
C ASN A 310 -6.22 -5.06 -13.21
N ASN A 311 -6.71 -5.52 -14.35
CA ASN A 311 -6.93 -6.95 -14.57
C ASN A 311 -5.78 -7.64 -15.29
N LEU A 312 -5.42 -8.84 -14.81
CA LEU A 312 -4.43 -9.73 -15.42
C LEU A 312 -5.10 -10.98 -16.02
N SER A 313 -4.29 -11.95 -16.46
CA SER A 313 -4.80 -13.16 -17.13
C SER A 313 -5.60 -14.08 -16.21
N GLY A 314 -5.47 -13.92 -14.89
CA GLY A 314 -6.26 -14.64 -13.90
C GLY A 314 -5.77 -16.05 -13.67
N PHE A 315 -6.69 -16.98 -13.39
CA PHE A 315 -6.33 -18.36 -13.08
C PHE A 315 -7.27 -19.40 -13.69
N ASN A 316 -6.70 -20.58 -13.89
CA ASN A 316 -7.43 -21.79 -14.29
C ASN A 316 -7.01 -22.95 -13.38
N ALA A 317 -7.99 -23.56 -12.72
CA ALA A 317 -7.77 -24.61 -11.73
C ALA A 317 -8.65 -25.83 -11.99
N THR A 318 -8.11 -26.99 -11.63
CA THR A 318 -8.86 -28.26 -11.62
C THR A 318 -8.86 -28.85 -10.23
N TYR A 319 -9.98 -29.45 -9.81
CA TYR A 319 -10.04 -30.20 -8.57
C TYR A 319 -10.21 -31.70 -8.84
N ASN A 320 -9.67 -32.54 -7.94
CA ASN A 320 -9.84 -33.98 -7.92
C ASN A 320 -10.20 -34.45 -6.49
N ALA A 321 -11.04 -35.48 -6.40
CA ALA A 321 -11.37 -36.14 -5.15
C ALA A 321 -10.37 -37.25 -4.86
N VAL A 322 -9.69 -37.18 -3.72
CA VAL A 322 -8.63 -38.12 -3.32
C VAL A 322 -8.92 -38.65 -1.92
N ASN A 323 -8.66 -39.93 -1.68
CA ASN A 323 -8.74 -40.48 -0.33
C ASN A 323 -7.45 -40.17 0.44
N ALA A 324 -7.48 -39.15 1.30
CA ALA A 324 -6.34 -38.77 2.15
C ALA A 324 -6.35 -39.44 3.55
N SER A 325 -7.35 -40.28 3.84
CA SER A 325 -7.50 -40.89 5.18
C SER A 325 -6.44 -41.96 5.48
N ASP A 326 -5.90 -42.60 4.44
CA ASP A 326 -4.88 -43.66 4.56
C ASP A 326 -3.43 -43.13 4.57
N LEU A 327 -3.24 -41.81 4.54
CA LEU A 327 -1.90 -41.21 4.56
C LEU A 327 -1.16 -41.51 5.86
N SER A 328 0.06 -42.01 5.74
CA SER A 328 0.99 -42.18 6.86
C SER A 328 1.46 -40.83 7.40
N ASP A 329 1.91 -40.80 8.66
CA ASP A 329 2.48 -39.57 9.24
C ASP A 329 3.75 -39.11 8.49
N GLU A 330 4.48 -40.03 7.83
CA GLU A 330 5.61 -39.70 6.94
C GLU A 330 5.14 -38.92 5.70
N GLU A 331 4.08 -39.38 5.03
CA GLU A 331 3.50 -38.71 3.86
C GLU A 331 2.85 -37.36 4.23
N ARG A 332 2.29 -37.24 5.43
CA ARG A 332 1.65 -36.00 5.90
C ARG A 332 2.63 -34.87 6.14
N LEU A 333 3.87 -35.16 6.55
CA LEU A 333 4.85 -34.14 6.92
C LEU A 333 5.91 -33.90 5.85
N THR A 334 6.15 -34.89 4.99
CA THR A 334 7.17 -34.76 3.94
C THR A 334 6.72 -33.76 2.89
N CYS A 335 7.52 -32.74 2.65
CA CYS A 335 7.28 -31.71 1.66
C CYS A 335 8.57 -31.13 1.10
N THR A 336 8.72 -31.22 -0.21
CA THR A 336 9.82 -30.62 -0.99
C THR A 336 9.41 -29.30 -1.65
N PHE A 337 8.20 -28.82 -1.38
CA PHE A 337 7.57 -27.62 -1.95
C PHE A 337 7.44 -27.53 -3.49
N GLU A 338 7.98 -28.46 -4.27
CA GLU A 338 7.89 -28.49 -5.74
C GLU A 338 6.45 -28.39 -6.27
N HIS A 339 5.51 -29.07 -5.61
CA HIS A 339 4.12 -29.19 -6.05
C HIS A 339 3.14 -28.37 -5.20
N GLY A 340 3.61 -27.38 -4.44
CA GLY A 340 2.79 -26.55 -3.54
C GLY A 340 3.21 -26.70 -2.08
N PHE A 341 2.34 -26.33 -1.13
CA PHE A 341 2.61 -26.46 0.32
C PHE A 341 2.44 -27.90 0.86
N CYS A 342 2.18 -28.87 -0.01
CA CYS A 342 1.85 -30.24 0.38
C CYS A 342 0.67 -30.25 1.36
N PHE A 343 0.86 -30.77 2.58
CA PHE A 343 -0.15 -30.78 3.64
C PHE A 343 0.11 -29.77 4.77
N TRP A 344 1.06 -28.85 4.57
CA TRP A 344 1.32 -27.75 5.50
C TRP A 344 0.31 -26.62 5.27
N SER A 345 -0.19 -26.04 6.36
CA SER A 345 -1.10 -24.90 6.31
C SER A 345 -0.50 -23.66 6.97
N GLN A 346 -0.88 -22.49 6.45
CA GLN A 346 -0.48 -21.19 6.95
C GLN A 346 -1.26 -20.84 8.21
N HIS A 347 -0.65 -20.09 9.13
CA HIS A 347 -1.32 -19.66 10.34
C HIS A 347 -1.87 -18.23 10.22
N HIS A 348 -3.15 -18.08 9.88
CA HIS A 348 -3.78 -16.79 9.52
C HIS A 348 -3.89 -15.70 10.62
N HIS A 349 -3.44 -15.97 11.85
CA HIS A 349 -3.47 -14.99 12.96
C HIS A 349 -2.07 -14.52 13.38
N ASP A 350 -1.05 -14.70 12.54
CA ASP A 350 0.29 -14.14 12.76
C ASP A 350 0.51 -12.83 11.98
N ASP A 351 1.76 -12.34 11.94
CA ASP A 351 2.08 -11.02 11.38
C ASP A 351 2.34 -11.07 9.86
N GLY A 352 2.35 -12.26 9.25
CA GLY A 352 2.59 -12.46 7.83
C GLY A 352 2.79 -13.91 7.42
N ASP A 353 2.60 -14.15 6.13
CA ASP A 353 2.59 -15.49 5.54
C ASP A 353 3.96 -15.91 4.95
N TRP A 354 4.21 -17.22 4.95
CA TRP A 354 5.28 -17.82 4.15
C TRP A 354 4.89 -17.81 2.67
N ILE A 355 5.80 -17.42 1.79
CA ILE A 355 5.59 -17.41 0.34
C ILE A 355 6.37 -18.56 -0.29
N ARG A 356 5.72 -19.28 -1.21
CA ARG A 356 6.39 -20.28 -2.03
C ARG A 356 6.92 -19.61 -3.28
N THR A 357 8.23 -19.67 -3.49
CA THR A 357 8.90 -18.99 -4.60
C THR A 357 9.98 -19.88 -5.22
N ARG A 358 10.56 -19.42 -6.32
CA ARG A 358 11.67 -20.06 -7.03
C ARG A 358 12.71 -19.00 -7.38
N GLY A 359 13.98 -19.39 -7.46
CA GLY A 359 15.08 -18.45 -7.72
C GLY A 359 15.30 -17.48 -6.56
N ALA A 360 15.98 -16.36 -6.80
CA ALA A 360 16.28 -15.38 -5.75
C ALA A 360 15.02 -14.63 -5.28
N THR A 361 14.94 -14.33 -3.98
CA THR A 361 13.90 -13.46 -3.41
C THR A 361 14.21 -12.00 -3.61
N PHE A 362 13.20 -11.15 -3.77
CA PHE A 362 13.38 -9.70 -3.79
C PHE A 362 13.26 -9.13 -2.36
N PRO A 363 14.18 -8.25 -1.90
CA PRO A 363 15.39 -7.78 -2.58
C PRO A 363 16.49 -8.86 -2.65
N PRO A 364 17.30 -8.97 -3.73
CA PRO A 364 18.10 -10.17 -4.06
C PRO A 364 19.39 -10.27 -3.25
N LEU A 365 19.25 -10.47 -1.94
CA LEU A 365 20.38 -10.37 -1.01
C LEU A 365 20.30 -11.29 0.20
N THR A 366 19.16 -11.93 0.50
CA THR A 366 19.00 -12.69 1.75
C THR A 366 18.30 -14.03 1.66
N GLY A 367 17.45 -14.28 0.67
CA GLY A 367 16.91 -15.62 0.42
C GLY A 367 17.85 -16.49 -0.43
N PRO A 368 17.59 -17.80 -0.51
CA PRO A 368 18.39 -18.71 -1.30
C PRO A 368 18.19 -18.48 -2.80
N ASN A 369 19.28 -18.41 -3.56
CA ASN A 369 19.22 -18.24 -5.02
C ASN A 369 18.69 -19.49 -5.75
N VAL A 370 18.77 -20.63 -5.07
CA VAL A 370 18.64 -21.96 -5.63
C VAL A 370 17.93 -22.82 -4.61
N ASP A 371 16.97 -23.60 -5.08
CA ASP A 371 16.26 -24.61 -4.32
C ASP A 371 17.19 -25.76 -3.89
N HIS A 372 16.97 -26.36 -2.72
CA HIS A 372 17.81 -27.47 -2.24
C HIS A 372 17.42 -28.80 -2.91
N THR A 373 16.12 -29.07 -3.08
CA THR A 373 15.59 -30.31 -3.68
C THR A 373 16.21 -30.59 -5.06
N LEU A 374 16.13 -29.64 -5.99
CA LEU A 374 16.62 -29.77 -7.37
C LEU A 374 18.03 -29.20 -7.57
N GLY A 375 18.53 -28.42 -6.61
CA GLY A 375 19.84 -27.77 -6.71
C GLY A 375 19.94 -26.76 -7.86
N ASN A 376 18.81 -26.24 -8.36
CA ASN A 376 18.77 -25.20 -9.40
C ASN A 376 17.68 -24.14 -9.13
N SER A 377 17.66 -23.05 -9.91
CA SER A 377 16.71 -21.94 -9.73
C SER A 377 15.28 -22.24 -10.21
N SER A 378 15.04 -23.43 -10.77
CA SER A 378 13.70 -23.86 -11.22
C SER A 378 12.92 -24.59 -10.12
N GLY A 379 13.61 -25.10 -9.10
CA GLY A 379 12.96 -25.69 -7.92
C GLY A 379 12.31 -24.63 -7.03
N PHE A 380 11.45 -25.09 -6.13
CA PHE A 380 10.63 -24.25 -5.27
C PHE A 380 10.90 -24.53 -3.80
N TYR A 381 11.10 -23.45 -3.06
CA TYR A 381 11.21 -23.46 -1.61
C TYR A 381 10.21 -22.46 -1.03
N ILE A 382 10.06 -22.46 0.30
CA ILE A 382 9.26 -21.44 0.99
C ILE A 382 10.17 -20.46 1.73
N VAL A 383 9.74 -19.22 1.80
CA VAL A 383 10.48 -18.13 2.45
C VAL A 383 9.51 -17.15 3.07
N THR A 384 9.93 -16.50 4.15
CA THR A 384 9.13 -15.44 4.75
C THR A 384 8.93 -14.25 3.79
N SER A 385 7.72 -13.70 3.70
CA SER A 385 7.42 -12.51 2.87
C SER A 385 8.19 -11.24 3.30
N LEU A 386 8.21 -10.23 2.43
CA LEU A 386 8.84 -8.93 2.72
C LEU A 386 8.15 -8.24 3.90
N SER A 387 8.94 -7.74 4.84
CA SER A 387 8.44 -7.06 6.03
C SER A 387 9.11 -5.71 6.26
N PRO A 388 8.80 -4.67 5.46
CA PRO A 388 9.33 -3.33 5.70
C PRO A 388 8.82 -2.80 7.04
N GLY A 389 9.72 -2.31 7.89
CA GLY A 389 9.38 -1.79 9.23
C GLY A 389 10.49 -2.00 10.27
N GLN A 390 10.28 -1.48 11.49
CA GLN A 390 11.24 -1.60 12.61
C GLN A 390 10.86 -2.66 13.66
N TRP A 391 9.69 -3.30 13.52
CA TRP A 391 9.11 -4.16 14.55
C TRP A 391 9.39 -5.64 14.26
N LEU A 392 9.35 -6.45 15.32
CA LEU A 392 9.46 -7.90 15.21
C LEU A 392 8.20 -8.46 14.55
N LYS A 393 8.34 -9.37 13.57
CA LYS A 393 7.21 -10.09 12.95
C LYS A 393 7.38 -11.60 13.08
N SER A 394 6.28 -12.32 13.28
CA SER A 394 6.22 -13.78 13.32
C SER A 394 5.50 -14.37 12.10
N PHE A 395 6.05 -15.45 11.56
CA PHE A 395 5.56 -16.20 10.39
C PHE A 395 5.50 -17.68 10.76
N ARG A 396 4.34 -18.32 10.58
CA ARG A 396 4.11 -19.68 11.07
C ARG A 396 3.42 -20.57 10.04
N ILE A 397 3.96 -21.78 9.91
CA ILE A 397 3.32 -22.89 9.19
C ILE A 397 3.12 -24.07 10.14
N GLN A 398 2.01 -24.79 9.98
CA GLN A 398 1.64 -25.91 10.85
C GLN A 398 1.35 -27.18 10.04
N SER A 399 1.68 -28.32 10.63
CA SER A 399 1.36 -29.63 10.06
C SER A 399 -0.06 -30.06 10.41
N LEU A 400 -0.56 -31.08 9.71
CA LEU A 400 -1.70 -31.85 10.20
C LEU A 400 -1.43 -32.45 11.59
N PRO A 401 -2.46 -32.65 12.43
CA PRO A 401 -2.30 -33.25 13.75
C PRO A 401 -1.74 -34.67 13.67
N LEU A 402 -0.58 -34.88 14.26
CA LEU A 402 0.06 -36.18 14.39
C LEU A 402 -0.70 -37.06 15.38
N THR A 403 -0.73 -38.36 15.07
CA THR A 403 -1.15 -39.37 16.05
C THR A 403 0.04 -39.80 16.89
N PRO A 404 -0.13 -40.08 18.20
CA PRO A 404 0.99 -40.52 19.05
C PRO A 404 1.58 -41.81 18.48
N PRO A 405 2.83 -41.79 17.96
CA PRO A 405 3.44 -42.95 17.37
C PRO A 405 3.88 -43.92 18.47
N THR A 406 4.08 -45.18 18.08
CA THR A 406 4.62 -46.21 18.98
C THR A 406 6.14 -46.10 19.18
N GLN A 407 6.83 -45.29 18.37
CA GLN A 407 8.28 -45.13 18.32
C GLN A 407 8.67 -43.66 18.11
N LEU A 408 9.90 -43.30 18.46
CA LEU A 408 10.46 -41.97 18.21
C LEU A 408 10.67 -41.77 16.70
N MET A 409 10.37 -40.56 16.21
CA MET A 409 10.51 -40.21 14.80
C MET A 409 11.54 -39.10 14.63
N CYS A 410 12.16 -39.01 13.46
CA CYS A 410 13.11 -37.96 13.13
C CYS A 410 12.51 -37.05 12.07
N LEU A 411 12.35 -35.77 12.42
CA LEU A 411 12.02 -34.71 11.50
C LEU A 411 13.32 -34.06 11.04
N SER A 412 13.62 -34.16 9.74
CA SER A 412 14.73 -33.47 9.09
C SER A 412 14.20 -32.40 8.15
N PHE A 413 14.93 -31.31 7.99
CA PHE A 413 14.57 -30.22 7.10
C PHE A 413 15.82 -29.42 6.73
N TRP A 414 15.75 -28.71 5.61
CA TRP A 414 16.76 -27.75 5.22
C TRP A 414 16.27 -26.34 5.50
N TYR A 415 17.16 -25.51 6.02
CA TYR A 415 16.85 -24.12 6.32
C TYR A 415 17.96 -23.20 5.85
N HIS A 416 17.57 -22.02 5.40
CA HIS A 416 18.49 -20.96 4.99
C HIS A 416 18.16 -19.71 5.80
N MET A 417 19.21 -19.10 6.36
CA MET A 417 19.11 -17.98 7.29
C MET A 417 20.29 -17.05 7.00
N PHE A 418 20.10 -16.11 6.08
CA PHE A 418 21.15 -15.23 5.61
C PHE A 418 20.69 -13.78 5.62
N GLY A 419 21.44 -12.89 6.26
CA GLY A 419 21.12 -11.48 6.32
C GLY A 419 21.49 -10.81 7.63
N GLU A 420 21.58 -9.49 7.62
CA GLU A 420 21.93 -8.67 8.78
C GLU A 420 20.77 -8.61 9.80
N ASP A 421 19.55 -8.64 9.30
CA ASP A 421 18.31 -8.46 10.08
C ASP A 421 17.62 -9.80 10.39
N VAL A 422 18.23 -10.94 10.02
CA VAL A 422 17.72 -12.29 10.35
C VAL A 422 17.74 -12.49 11.86
N HIS A 423 16.63 -12.99 12.41
CA HIS A 423 16.52 -13.16 13.86
C HIS A 423 16.50 -14.60 14.33
N ARG A 424 15.40 -15.34 14.17
CA ARG A 424 15.24 -16.65 14.81
C ARG A 424 14.33 -17.58 14.01
N LEU A 425 14.73 -18.84 13.92
CA LEU A 425 13.91 -19.95 13.44
C LEU A 425 13.70 -20.96 14.58
N ARG A 426 12.47 -21.44 14.75
CA ARG A 426 12.09 -22.46 15.73
C ARG A 426 11.25 -23.56 15.12
N VAL A 427 11.40 -24.75 15.67
CA VAL A 427 10.47 -25.87 15.46
C VAL A 427 9.82 -26.18 16.80
N LEU A 428 8.50 -26.11 16.83
CA LEU A 428 7.66 -26.27 18.00
C LEU A 428 6.81 -27.52 17.86
N LEU A 429 6.61 -28.22 18.98
CA LEU A 429 5.58 -29.25 19.11
C LEU A 429 4.44 -28.67 19.95
N VAL A 430 3.28 -28.50 19.33
CA VAL A 430 2.10 -27.88 19.94
C VAL A 430 1.06 -28.96 20.24
N PRO A 431 0.84 -29.34 21.50
CA PRO A 431 -0.18 -30.33 21.83
C PRO A 431 -1.60 -29.78 21.61
N LEU A 432 -2.53 -30.63 21.17
CA LEU A 432 -3.95 -30.26 21.05
C LEU A 432 -4.65 -30.16 22.43
N SER A 433 -4.00 -30.62 23.49
CA SER A 433 -4.42 -30.40 24.89
C SER A 433 -3.96 -29.02 25.39
N PRO A 434 -4.58 -28.43 26.43
CA PRO A 434 -4.23 -27.12 26.99
C PRO A 434 -2.89 -27.13 27.76
N SER A 435 -1.82 -27.46 27.07
CA SER A 435 -0.44 -27.56 27.53
C SER A 435 0.44 -26.64 26.69
N LEU A 436 1.51 -26.12 27.28
CA LEU A 436 2.42 -25.20 26.60
C LEU A 436 3.15 -25.87 25.43
N PRO A 437 3.40 -25.15 24.32
CA PRO A 437 4.26 -25.60 23.24
C PRO A 437 5.67 -25.98 23.72
N VAL A 438 6.25 -27.03 23.14
CA VAL A 438 7.61 -27.48 23.42
C VAL A 438 8.54 -27.06 22.29
N VAL A 439 9.60 -26.31 22.59
CA VAL A 439 10.63 -25.94 21.61
C VAL A 439 11.57 -27.12 21.37
N LEU A 440 11.57 -27.66 20.15
CA LEU A 440 12.42 -28.79 19.76
C LEU A 440 13.72 -28.33 19.08
N PHE A 441 13.63 -27.27 18.28
CA PHE A 441 14.74 -26.67 17.56
C PHE A 441 14.71 -25.16 17.75
N GLN A 442 15.87 -24.54 17.90
CA GLN A 442 16.00 -23.10 17.83
C GLN A 442 17.37 -22.73 17.24
N LYS A 443 17.36 -21.82 16.26
CA LYS A 443 18.56 -21.19 15.73
C LYS A 443 18.35 -19.69 15.64
N ASP A 444 19.35 -18.95 16.10
CA ASP A 444 19.37 -17.50 16.17
C ASP A 444 20.50 -16.95 15.30
N GLY A 445 20.24 -15.89 14.54
CA GLY A 445 21.23 -15.13 13.78
C GLY A 445 21.49 -15.61 12.36
N ASN A 446 22.58 -15.10 11.78
CA ASN A 446 22.98 -15.32 10.40
C ASN A 446 23.92 -16.54 10.28
N TYR A 447 23.53 -17.52 9.45
CA TYR A 447 24.30 -18.74 9.18
C TYR A 447 24.94 -18.74 7.78
N GLY A 448 24.94 -17.59 7.10
CA GLY A 448 25.52 -17.42 5.78
C GLY A 448 24.60 -17.91 4.66
N ASP A 449 25.00 -17.62 3.42
CA ASP A 449 24.26 -17.93 2.20
C ASP A 449 24.43 -19.41 1.80
N ASN A 450 23.99 -20.32 2.67
CA ASN A 450 24.02 -21.76 2.42
C ASN A 450 22.77 -22.43 3.02
N TRP A 451 22.32 -23.50 2.39
CA TRP A 451 21.36 -24.42 2.98
C TRP A 451 21.99 -25.19 4.14
N ASN A 452 21.36 -25.15 5.30
CA ASN A 452 21.79 -25.81 6.52
C ASN A 452 20.83 -26.96 6.84
N HIS A 453 21.38 -28.10 7.25
CA HIS A 453 20.57 -29.27 7.60
C HIS A 453 20.18 -29.23 9.09
N GLY A 454 18.89 -29.20 9.36
CA GLY A 454 18.30 -29.33 10.69
C GLY A 454 17.69 -30.72 10.90
N GLN A 455 17.80 -31.26 12.11
CA GLN A 455 17.07 -32.47 12.50
C GLN A 455 16.63 -32.41 13.96
N VAL A 456 15.43 -32.92 14.26
CA VAL A 456 14.88 -33.04 15.62
C VAL A 456 14.16 -34.36 15.82
N THR A 457 14.38 -34.98 16.98
CA THR A 457 13.65 -36.19 17.36
C THR A 457 12.32 -35.81 17.99
N LEU A 458 11.23 -36.27 17.40
CA LEU A 458 9.87 -36.05 17.87
C LEU A 458 9.50 -37.12 18.91
N ASN A 459 9.10 -36.67 20.10
CA ASN A 459 8.55 -37.52 21.15
C ASN A 459 7.09 -37.12 21.42
N VAL A 460 6.19 -37.65 20.60
CA VAL A 460 4.77 -37.27 20.61
C VAL A 460 4.01 -38.20 21.55
N THR A 461 3.70 -37.74 22.76
CA THR A 461 2.95 -38.52 23.77
C THR A 461 1.44 -38.38 23.65
N THR A 462 0.99 -37.29 23.04
CA THR A 462 -0.42 -36.89 22.85
C THR A 462 -0.57 -36.32 21.46
N ARG A 463 -1.78 -36.27 20.90
CA ARG A 463 -2.02 -35.64 19.60
C ARG A 463 -1.47 -34.21 19.61
N ALA A 464 -0.63 -33.88 18.64
CA ALA A 464 0.09 -32.62 18.56
C ALA A 464 0.33 -32.24 17.09
N THR A 465 0.52 -30.96 16.82
CA THR A 465 0.98 -30.43 15.53
C THR A 465 2.44 -30.02 15.64
N VAL A 466 3.15 -30.09 14.51
CA VAL A 466 4.48 -29.51 14.37
C VAL A 466 4.32 -28.15 13.73
N GLU A 467 4.98 -27.14 14.28
CA GLU A 467 4.92 -25.76 13.82
C GLU A 467 6.32 -25.21 13.58
N PHE A 468 6.55 -24.62 12.40
CA PHE A 468 7.76 -23.85 12.13
C PHE A 468 7.45 -22.37 12.34
N GLU A 469 8.16 -21.75 13.27
CA GLU A 469 8.05 -20.33 13.60
C GLU A 469 9.32 -19.60 13.16
N ALA A 470 9.18 -18.67 12.22
CA ALA A 470 10.23 -17.73 11.84
C ALA A 470 9.92 -16.35 12.42
N LEU A 471 10.91 -15.76 13.10
CA LEU A 471 10.86 -14.40 13.61
C LEU A 471 11.82 -13.54 12.81
N LYS A 472 11.33 -12.40 12.30
CA LYS A 472 12.12 -11.38 11.60
C LYS A 472 12.23 -10.14 12.47
N LYS A 473 13.42 -9.52 12.50
CA LYS A 473 13.57 -8.14 12.98
C LYS A 473 13.24 -7.17 11.86
N GLY A 474 12.99 -5.91 12.21
CA GLY A 474 12.84 -4.86 11.20
C GLY A 474 14.05 -4.75 10.27
N GLY A 475 13.84 -4.24 9.05
CA GLY A 475 14.85 -4.18 7.99
C GLY A 475 14.45 -4.98 6.75
N MET A 476 15.30 -4.96 5.72
CA MET A 476 15.05 -5.56 4.41
C MET A 476 15.91 -6.81 4.13
N ARG A 477 16.85 -7.16 5.04
CA ARG A 477 17.80 -8.27 4.89
C ARG A 477 17.58 -9.35 5.96
N ASN A 478 16.39 -9.95 5.97
CA ASN A 478 15.92 -10.82 7.06
C ASN A 478 15.26 -12.13 6.57
N ASP A 479 15.51 -12.56 5.35
CA ASP A 479 14.86 -13.75 4.82
C ASP A 479 15.24 -15.03 5.57
N ILE A 480 14.23 -15.83 5.86
CA ILE A 480 14.37 -17.19 6.39
C ILE A 480 13.61 -18.09 5.44
N ALA A 481 14.29 -19.10 4.91
CA ALA A 481 13.71 -20.06 3.98
C ALA A 481 13.80 -21.49 4.51
N LEU A 482 12.86 -22.33 4.09
CA LEU A 482 12.77 -23.74 4.41
C LEU A 482 12.59 -24.55 3.12
N ASP A 483 13.18 -25.73 3.11
CA ASP A 483 13.03 -26.70 2.04
C ASP A 483 13.18 -28.15 2.57
N ASP A 484 12.75 -29.13 1.79
CA ASP A 484 12.99 -30.57 2.00
C ASP A 484 12.64 -31.04 3.43
N ILE A 485 11.43 -30.71 3.89
CA ILE A 485 10.93 -31.22 5.17
C ILE A 485 10.63 -32.71 4.97
N ALA A 486 11.19 -33.58 5.81
CA ALA A 486 11.00 -35.01 5.74
C ALA A 486 10.86 -35.61 7.13
N LEU A 487 9.98 -36.61 7.26
CA LEU A 487 9.80 -37.37 8.49
C LEU A 487 10.18 -38.84 8.25
N THR A 488 10.97 -39.39 9.16
CA THR A 488 11.33 -40.82 9.15
C THR A 488 10.94 -41.47 10.47
N SER A 489 10.43 -42.70 10.40
CA SER A 489 9.98 -43.52 11.55
C SER A 489 11.08 -44.07 12.47
N LEU A 490 12.27 -43.47 12.46
CA LEU A 490 13.40 -43.81 13.32
C LEU A 490 13.87 -42.57 14.10
N PRO A 491 14.49 -42.74 15.29
CA PRO A 491 15.11 -41.61 15.98
C PRO A 491 16.25 -41.02 15.14
N CYS A 492 16.49 -39.72 15.30
CA CYS A 492 17.53 -39.05 14.53
C CYS A 492 18.91 -39.65 14.84
N GLY A 493 19.76 -39.66 13.80
CA GLY A 493 21.17 -40.06 13.92
C GLY A 493 21.99 -39.08 14.77
N PRO A 494 23.33 -39.20 14.75
CA PRO A 494 24.19 -38.21 15.40
C PRO A 494 23.84 -36.81 14.89
N ALA A 495 23.92 -35.81 15.77
CA ALA A 495 23.62 -34.42 15.41
C ALA A 495 24.50 -33.98 14.22
N PRO A 496 23.93 -33.27 13.23
CA PRO A 496 24.72 -32.71 12.14
C PRO A 496 25.74 -31.71 12.69
N PRO A 497 26.84 -31.43 11.95
CA PRO A 497 27.81 -30.44 12.36
C PRO A 497 27.11 -29.09 12.59
N GLU A 498 27.40 -28.46 13.73
CA GLU A 498 26.76 -27.20 14.08
C GLU A 498 27.18 -26.11 13.08
N PRO A 499 26.21 -25.46 12.40
CA PRO A 499 26.55 -24.46 11.40
C PRO A 499 27.21 -23.27 12.07
N THR A 500 28.22 -22.73 11.40
CA THR A 500 29.03 -21.64 11.95
C THR A 500 28.23 -20.35 11.83
N ILE A 501 27.90 -19.72 12.97
CA ILE A 501 27.30 -18.39 12.97
C ILE A 501 28.29 -17.46 12.27
N VAL A 502 27.84 -16.76 11.23
CA VAL A 502 28.62 -15.70 10.60
C VAL A 502 28.56 -14.52 11.57
N PRO A 503 29.66 -14.16 12.26
CA PRO A 503 29.62 -13.05 13.19
C PRO A 503 29.22 -11.79 12.43
N PRO A 504 28.34 -10.93 12.98
CA PRO A 504 28.16 -9.59 12.43
C PRO A 504 29.55 -8.94 12.38
N PRO A 505 29.92 -8.30 11.27
CA PRO A 505 31.28 -7.82 11.05
C PRO A 505 31.71 -6.93 12.23
N THR A 506 32.61 -7.44 13.08
CA THR A 506 32.93 -6.83 14.40
C THR A 506 34.06 -5.80 14.33
N THR A 507 34.55 -5.54 13.13
CA THR A 507 35.40 -4.44 12.69
C THR A 507 35.44 -4.61 11.18
N THR A 508 35.17 -3.59 10.38
CA THR A 508 35.34 -3.65 8.92
C THR A 508 36.80 -3.93 8.56
N PRO A 509 37.17 -5.12 8.02
CA PRO A 509 38.50 -5.36 7.49
C PRO A 509 38.43 -5.26 5.94
N PRO A 510 39.23 -4.39 5.32
CA PRO A 510 39.06 -4.02 3.92
C PRO A 510 39.73 -5.03 2.98
N VAL A 511 39.00 -5.47 1.94
CA VAL A 511 39.52 -5.82 0.60
C VAL A 511 38.38 -5.50 -0.39
N PRO A 512 38.62 -4.82 -1.53
CA PRO A 512 37.73 -3.78 -2.02
C PRO A 512 36.51 -4.31 -2.80
N ALA A 513 35.32 -3.86 -2.39
CA ALA A 513 34.17 -3.68 -3.28
C ALA A 513 34.30 -2.38 -4.10
N ASP A 514 35.53 -1.88 -4.28
CA ASP A 514 35.77 -0.63 -4.98
C ASP A 514 35.64 -0.83 -6.47
N CYS A 515 34.95 0.12 -7.08
CA CYS A 515 34.72 0.22 -8.51
C CYS A 515 35.96 0.68 -9.27
N GLY A 516 37.14 0.27 -8.79
CA GLY A 516 38.46 0.38 -9.41
C GLY A 516 38.92 1.80 -9.77
N GLY A 517 38.22 2.84 -9.32
CA GLY A 517 38.39 4.19 -9.84
C GLY A 517 38.27 5.26 -8.76
N PRO A 518 38.76 6.48 -9.05
CA PRO A 518 38.71 7.58 -8.10
C PRO A 518 37.25 7.93 -7.75
N PHE A 519 36.91 7.85 -6.47
CA PHE A 519 35.58 8.18 -5.91
C PHE A 519 35.24 9.66 -6.00
N ASN A 520 36.25 10.50 -6.22
CA ASN A 520 36.08 11.92 -6.46
C ASN A 520 36.66 12.24 -7.83
N LEU A 521 35.81 12.72 -8.72
CA LEU A 521 36.15 13.06 -10.09
C LEU A 521 36.14 14.57 -10.27
N TRP A 522 37.20 15.09 -10.88
CA TRP A 522 37.35 16.48 -11.28
C TRP A 522 37.75 16.52 -12.76
N GLU A 523 37.41 17.61 -13.45
CA GLU A 523 37.96 17.85 -14.78
C GLU A 523 39.50 17.96 -14.73
N PRO A 524 40.23 17.40 -15.72
CA PRO A 524 39.76 16.92 -17.02
C PRO A 524 39.38 15.42 -17.10
N ASN A 525 39.46 14.66 -16.00
CA ASN A 525 39.12 13.23 -15.97
C ASN A 525 37.60 13.05 -15.82
N SER A 526 36.87 13.44 -16.87
CA SER A 526 35.41 13.52 -16.91
C SER A 526 34.68 12.21 -17.14
N THR A 527 35.38 11.16 -17.57
CA THR A 527 34.74 9.92 -18.03
C THR A 527 34.93 8.79 -17.03
N PHE A 528 33.84 8.13 -16.66
CA PHE A 528 33.83 7.00 -15.75
C PHE A 528 32.87 5.92 -16.26
N SER A 529 33.01 4.72 -15.74
CA SER A 529 32.20 3.58 -16.16
C SER A 529 31.97 2.64 -14.99
N SER A 530 30.93 1.83 -15.12
CA SER A 530 30.73 0.67 -14.26
C SER A 530 31.96 -0.26 -14.31
N PRO A 531 32.16 -1.08 -13.28
CA PRO A 531 33.24 -2.08 -13.27
C PRO A 531 33.20 -2.96 -14.52
N ASN A 532 34.38 -3.31 -15.04
CA ASN A 532 34.58 -4.21 -16.20
C ASN A 532 34.03 -3.73 -17.56
N TYR A 533 33.43 -2.54 -17.66
CA TYR A 533 32.93 -2.00 -18.93
C TYR A 533 34.03 -2.00 -20.03
N PRO A 534 33.74 -2.45 -21.27
CA PRO A 534 32.44 -2.77 -21.87
C PRO A 534 31.95 -4.21 -21.64
N HIS A 535 32.66 -5.01 -20.85
CA HIS A 535 32.20 -6.31 -20.42
C HIS A 535 31.23 -6.16 -19.25
N ALA A 536 30.48 -7.22 -18.97
CA ALA A 536 29.50 -7.21 -17.90
C ALA A 536 30.13 -6.85 -16.55
N TYR A 537 29.42 -6.00 -15.80
CA TYR A 537 29.81 -5.68 -14.43
C TYR A 537 29.58 -6.91 -13.52
N GLY A 538 30.22 -6.89 -12.36
CA GLY A 538 30.07 -7.95 -11.37
C GLY A 538 28.87 -7.72 -10.46
N ASN A 539 28.34 -8.82 -9.94
CA ASN A 539 27.24 -8.81 -8.99
C ASN A 539 27.72 -8.35 -7.60
N LYS A 540 26.80 -7.87 -6.76
CA LYS A 540 26.98 -7.29 -5.42
C LYS A 540 27.91 -6.07 -5.39
N ALA A 541 28.00 -5.33 -6.49
CA ALA A 541 28.75 -4.10 -6.59
C ALA A 541 28.01 -2.95 -5.90
N GLN A 542 28.76 -2.14 -5.16
CA GLN A 542 28.27 -0.90 -4.56
C GLN A 542 29.28 0.20 -4.89
N CYS A 543 28.95 0.98 -5.91
CA CYS A 543 29.82 2.07 -6.38
C CYS A 543 29.26 3.42 -6.00
N LEU A 544 30.18 4.33 -5.67
CA LEU A 544 29.89 5.74 -5.48
C LEU A 544 30.91 6.58 -6.25
N TRP A 545 30.42 7.44 -7.14
CA TRP A 545 31.21 8.50 -7.75
C TRP A 545 30.67 9.86 -7.29
N THR A 546 31.57 10.71 -6.81
CA THR A 546 31.29 12.11 -6.48
C THR A 546 31.96 12.97 -7.53
N LEU A 547 31.15 13.68 -8.30
CA LEU A 547 31.57 14.60 -9.33
C LEU A 547 31.70 15.98 -8.70
N HIS A 548 32.83 16.65 -8.93
CA HIS A 548 33.11 17.96 -8.36
C HIS A 548 33.30 18.99 -9.47
N ALA A 549 32.64 20.13 -9.31
CA ALA A 549 32.85 21.35 -10.09
C ALA A 549 33.46 22.44 -9.20
N SER A 550 34.05 23.46 -9.83
CA SER A 550 34.51 24.64 -9.09
C SER A 550 33.32 25.37 -8.46
N LEU A 551 33.55 26.08 -7.36
CA LEU A 551 32.52 26.88 -6.71
C LEU A 551 31.91 27.88 -7.71
N GLY A 552 30.58 27.84 -7.87
CA GLY A 552 29.83 28.66 -8.83
C GLY A 552 29.62 28.02 -10.21
N GLN A 553 30.07 26.79 -10.42
CA GLN A 553 29.77 25.97 -11.60
C GLN A 553 28.85 24.81 -11.23
N ASN A 554 28.07 24.34 -12.18
CA ASN A 554 27.25 23.16 -12.07
C ASN A 554 27.72 22.04 -13.02
N ILE A 555 27.14 20.85 -12.84
CA ILE A 555 27.60 19.62 -13.49
C ILE A 555 26.53 19.11 -14.45
N GLN A 556 26.93 18.81 -15.69
CA GLN A 556 26.14 18.06 -16.67
C GLN A 556 26.66 16.63 -16.71
N LEU A 557 25.79 15.65 -16.48
CA LEU A 557 26.07 14.22 -16.57
C LEU A 557 25.38 13.63 -17.80
N HIS A 558 26.17 12.97 -18.64
CA HIS A 558 25.71 12.30 -19.85
C HIS A 558 26.09 10.82 -19.83
N PHE A 559 25.11 9.95 -20.08
CA PHE A 559 25.33 8.51 -20.23
C PHE A 559 25.55 8.18 -21.71
N LEU A 560 26.78 7.85 -22.07
CA LEU A 560 27.17 7.47 -23.44
C LEU A 560 26.60 6.10 -23.81
N ASN A 561 26.65 5.15 -22.86
CA ASN A 561 26.08 3.81 -22.99
C ASN A 561 25.50 3.40 -21.64
N PHE A 562 24.36 2.72 -21.66
CA PHE A 562 23.66 2.27 -20.46
C PHE A 562 22.99 0.93 -20.73
N ASP A 563 23.39 -0.07 -19.97
CA ASP A 563 22.89 -1.44 -20.09
C ASP A 563 23.03 -2.12 -18.73
N VAL A 564 22.03 -1.91 -17.89
CA VAL A 564 21.97 -2.40 -16.51
C VAL A 564 20.77 -3.34 -16.42
N GLU A 565 20.77 -4.29 -15.50
CA GLU A 565 19.62 -5.18 -15.34
C GLU A 565 18.36 -4.37 -15.01
N ALA A 566 17.23 -4.74 -15.63
CA ALA A 566 15.96 -4.09 -15.33
C ALA A 566 15.52 -4.48 -13.93
N THR A 567 14.94 -3.54 -13.18
CA THR A 567 14.33 -3.74 -11.85
C THR A 567 15.23 -4.17 -10.69
N PHE A 568 16.38 -4.83 -10.93
CA PHE A 568 17.23 -5.40 -9.88
C PHE A 568 18.53 -4.61 -9.65
N ASP A 569 19.15 -4.12 -10.71
CA ASP A 569 20.33 -3.26 -10.64
C ASP A 569 19.97 -1.80 -10.85
N VAL A 570 20.49 -0.92 -9.98
CA VAL A 570 20.02 0.46 -9.87
C VAL A 570 21.17 1.44 -9.95
N VAL A 571 21.05 2.42 -10.84
CA VAL A 571 21.90 3.62 -10.84
C VAL A 571 21.07 4.80 -10.32
N GLU A 572 21.53 5.40 -9.24
CA GLU A 572 20.87 6.51 -8.56
C GLU A 572 21.74 7.77 -8.66
N VAL A 573 21.15 8.87 -9.13
CA VAL A 573 21.85 10.14 -9.33
C VAL A 573 21.26 11.20 -8.41
N ARG A 574 22.11 11.91 -7.67
CA ARG A 574 21.71 12.96 -6.72
C ARG A 574 22.47 14.26 -6.91
N ASP A 575 21.80 15.37 -6.62
CA ASP A 575 22.28 16.74 -6.71
C ASP A 575 22.93 17.20 -5.39
N GLY A 576 24.19 16.82 -5.19
CA GLY A 576 24.98 17.13 -3.99
C GLY A 576 25.75 15.93 -3.44
N ALA A 577 26.59 16.17 -2.42
CA ALA A 577 27.35 15.13 -1.72
C ALA A 577 26.69 14.75 -0.38
N GLY A 578 26.16 13.52 -0.27
CA GLY A 578 25.64 12.93 0.99
C GLY A 578 24.28 12.24 0.84
N LEU A 579 23.82 11.52 1.87
CA LEU A 579 22.52 10.81 1.85
C LEU A 579 21.29 11.73 1.84
N ASN A 580 21.47 13.02 2.13
CA ASN A 580 20.41 14.03 2.20
C ASN A 580 20.31 14.89 0.92
N SER A 581 21.10 14.61 -0.12
CA SER A 581 21.04 15.35 -1.38
C SER A 581 19.79 14.98 -2.18
N THR A 582 19.26 15.93 -2.96
CA THR A 582 18.04 15.75 -3.75
C THR A 582 18.24 14.70 -4.84
N LEU A 583 17.29 13.78 -4.97
CA LEU A 583 17.30 12.72 -5.97
C LEU A 583 16.96 13.29 -7.34
N LEU A 584 17.88 13.15 -8.31
CA LEU A 584 17.69 13.61 -9.70
C LEU A 584 17.09 12.51 -10.57
N ALA A 585 17.59 11.28 -10.45
CA ALA A 585 17.13 10.16 -11.28
C ALA A 585 17.40 8.80 -10.62
N VAL A 586 16.55 7.83 -10.91
CA VAL A 586 16.74 6.40 -10.64
C VAL A 586 16.63 5.67 -11.97
N LEU A 587 17.68 4.95 -12.37
CA LEU A 587 17.85 4.38 -13.69
C LEU A 587 18.06 2.86 -13.57
N THR A 588 17.31 2.08 -14.35
CA THR A 588 17.42 0.61 -14.46
C THR A 588 17.22 0.18 -15.92
N GLY A 589 17.58 -1.06 -16.26
CA GLY A 589 17.34 -1.62 -17.58
C GLY A 589 18.29 -1.16 -18.68
N SER A 590 17.91 -1.41 -19.94
CA SER A 590 18.79 -1.21 -21.11
C SER A 590 18.58 0.13 -21.84
N ARG A 591 17.75 1.02 -21.29
CA ARG A 591 17.49 2.34 -21.85
C ARG A 591 17.84 3.36 -20.77
N GLY A 592 18.99 4.02 -20.94
CA GLY A 592 19.41 5.12 -20.07
C GLY A 592 18.46 6.34 -20.17
N PRO A 593 18.77 7.43 -19.46
CA PRO A 593 17.94 8.63 -19.46
C PRO A 593 17.83 9.22 -20.89
N SER A 594 16.65 9.74 -21.24
CA SER A 594 16.37 10.30 -22.57
C SER A 594 17.04 11.65 -22.82
N HIS A 595 17.56 12.28 -21.77
CA HIS A 595 18.20 13.59 -21.76
C HIS A 595 19.32 13.62 -20.71
N ASP A 596 20.19 14.62 -20.81
CA ASP A 596 21.29 14.82 -19.87
C ASP A 596 20.78 15.31 -18.52
N LEU A 597 21.48 14.93 -17.46
CA LEU A 597 21.13 15.32 -16.09
C LEU A 597 21.98 16.51 -15.66
N PHE A 598 21.35 17.52 -15.06
CA PHE A 598 22.02 18.74 -14.63
C PHE A 598 21.91 18.92 -13.12
N SER A 599 23.04 19.21 -12.49
CA SER A 599 23.12 19.57 -11.06
C SER A 599 22.76 21.04 -10.88
N THR A 600 22.18 21.39 -9.73
CA THR A 600 22.08 22.77 -9.25
C THR A 600 23.23 23.13 -8.29
N ALA A 601 23.89 22.12 -7.73
CA ALA A 601 25.06 22.27 -6.88
C ALA A 601 26.39 22.18 -7.67
N ASN A 602 27.49 22.49 -6.99
CA ASN A 602 28.85 22.26 -7.50
C ASN A 602 29.34 20.81 -7.26
N GLN A 603 28.45 19.92 -6.80
CA GLN A 603 28.73 18.52 -6.52
C GLN A 603 27.54 17.65 -6.95
N MET A 604 27.81 16.50 -7.57
CA MET A 604 26.79 15.52 -7.97
C MET A 604 27.27 14.12 -7.56
N THR A 605 26.38 13.28 -7.03
CA THR A 605 26.71 11.89 -6.67
C THR A 605 25.99 10.90 -7.55
N VAL A 606 26.71 9.86 -7.98
CA VAL A 606 26.18 8.74 -8.75
C VAL A 606 26.46 7.48 -7.95
N TRP A 607 25.39 6.81 -7.54
CA TRP A 607 25.41 5.53 -6.87
C TRP A 607 25.05 4.43 -7.84
N PHE A 608 25.75 3.31 -7.79
CA PHE A 608 25.40 2.12 -8.55
C PHE A 608 25.39 0.92 -7.62
N PHE A 609 24.22 0.31 -7.51
CA PHE A 609 23.98 -0.87 -6.70
C PHE A 609 23.64 -2.02 -7.63
N THR A 610 24.31 -3.14 -7.44
CA THR A 610 23.94 -4.37 -8.12
C THR A 610 23.56 -5.44 -7.13
N ASP A 611 22.67 -6.32 -7.56
CA ASP A 611 22.16 -7.43 -6.80
C ASP A 611 23.12 -8.63 -6.87
N SER A 612 22.69 -9.82 -6.44
CA SER A 612 23.55 -11.01 -6.48
C SER A 612 23.65 -11.73 -7.82
N SER A 613 22.85 -11.39 -8.82
CA SER A 613 22.70 -12.15 -10.06
C SER A 613 22.06 -11.35 -11.19
N GLY A 614 22.56 -11.55 -12.42
CA GLY A 614 22.09 -10.77 -13.54
C GLY A 614 22.99 -9.55 -13.70
N HIS A 615 23.34 -9.30 -14.95
CA HIS A 615 24.27 -8.23 -15.27
C HIS A 615 24.04 -7.80 -16.72
N GLY A 616 23.95 -6.51 -16.95
CA GLY A 616 24.12 -5.94 -18.27
C GLY A 616 25.60 -5.71 -18.59
N ARG A 617 25.89 -5.08 -19.73
CA ARG A 617 27.26 -4.61 -20.05
C ARG A 617 27.71 -3.44 -19.17
N GLY A 618 26.81 -2.87 -18.39
CA GLY A 618 27.01 -1.74 -17.53
C GLY A 618 26.85 -0.42 -18.27
N PHE A 619 27.51 0.61 -17.75
CA PHE A 619 27.38 1.94 -18.30
C PHE A 619 28.72 2.64 -18.43
N ARG A 620 28.76 3.60 -19.35
CA ARG A 620 29.84 4.56 -19.50
C ARG A 620 29.24 5.95 -19.53
N ALA A 621 29.69 6.81 -18.64
CA ALA A 621 29.20 8.16 -18.49
C ALA A 621 30.36 9.15 -18.54
N ASN A 622 30.08 10.35 -19.04
CA ASN A 622 30.96 11.49 -18.92
C ASN A 622 30.22 12.65 -18.26
N PHE A 623 30.97 13.50 -17.58
CA PHE A 623 30.42 14.73 -17.03
C PHE A 623 31.25 15.94 -17.45
N THR A 624 30.60 17.09 -17.57
CA THR A 624 31.28 18.36 -17.79
C THR A 624 30.86 19.35 -16.72
N SER A 625 31.79 20.20 -16.31
CA SER A 625 31.50 21.31 -15.41
C SER A 625 31.54 22.63 -16.15
N GLY A 626 30.63 23.54 -15.79
CA GLY A 626 30.48 24.81 -16.48
C GLY A 626 29.57 25.75 -15.69
N VAL A 627 29.45 26.97 -16.18
CA VAL A 627 28.53 27.94 -15.61
C VAL A 627 27.20 27.79 -16.36
N ASP A 628 26.12 27.60 -15.61
CA ASP A 628 24.76 27.46 -16.15
C ASP A 628 24.61 26.33 -17.19
N LEU A 629 25.26 25.18 -16.99
CA LEU A 629 25.07 24.01 -17.86
C LEU A 629 23.63 23.49 -17.77
N GLY A 630 23.02 23.21 -18.91
CA GLY A 630 21.60 22.83 -19.00
C GLY A 630 20.64 23.99 -18.79
N SER A 631 21.17 25.19 -18.52
CA SER A 631 20.39 26.39 -18.75
C SER A 631 20.12 26.51 -20.25
N PRO A 632 18.90 26.84 -20.64
CA PRO A 632 18.55 27.05 -22.03
C PRO A 632 19.38 28.22 -22.60
N ALA A 633 19.55 28.32 -23.93
CA ALA A 633 20.27 29.46 -24.50
C ALA A 633 19.58 30.77 -24.06
N PRO A 634 20.33 31.76 -23.56
CA PRO A 634 19.74 33.00 -23.09
C PRO A 634 18.96 33.62 -24.24
N CYS A 635 17.71 33.98 -23.94
CA CYS A 635 16.80 34.52 -24.93
C CYS A 635 17.35 35.82 -25.53
N ALA A 636 16.89 36.19 -26.73
CA ALA A 636 17.38 37.40 -27.40
C ALA A 636 17.21 38.64 -26.50
N VAL A 637 18.06 39.64 -26.66
CA VAL A 637 17.94 40.92 -25.95
C VAL A 637 16.49 41.43 -26.15
N ASN A 638 15.71 41.50 -25.07
CA ASN A 638 14.24 41.75 -25.01
C ASN A 638 13.31 40.51 -24.93
N GLN A 639 13.82 39.35 -24.54
CA GLN A 639 13.03 38.14 -24.27
C GLN A 639 13.33 37.60 -22.87
N PHE A 640 12.29 37.11 -22.18
CA PHE A 640 12.42 36.45 -20.88
C PHE A 640 12.53 34.94 -21.06
N GLN A 641 13.32 34.32 -20.20
CA GLN A 641 13.63 32.91 -20.27
C GLN A 641 12.92 32.14 -19.16
N CYS A 642 12.03 31.23 -19.55
CA CYS A 642 11.34 30.32 -18.63
C CYS A 642 12.33 29.33 -18.02
N ARG A 643 12.04 28.80 -16.82
CA ARG A 643 12.90 27.82 -16.13
C ARG A 643 12.97 26.47 -16.88
N THR A 644 11.93 26.15 -17.63
CA THR A 644 11.81 25.04 -18.59
C THR A 644 12.53 25.30 -19.91
N GLY A 645 12.86 26.55 -20.19
CA GLY A 645 13.74 26.95 -21.28
C GLY A 645 13.14 27.52 -22.55
N SER A 646 11.83 27.69 -22.56
CA SER A 646 11.15 28.49 -23.58
C SER A 646 11.50 29.98 -23.42
N CYS A 647 11.56 30.68 -24.55
CA CYS A 647 11.74 32.13 -24.58
C CYS A 647 10.41 32.81 -24.88
N ILE A 648 9.99 33.71 -24.00
CA ILE A 648 8.83 34.58 -24.22
C ILE A 648 9.32 36.01 -24.48
N HIS A 649 8.48 36.86 -25.05
CA HIS A 649 8.86 38.26 -25.18
C HIS A 649 8.97 38.92 -23.80
N GLY A 650 9.92 39.83 -23.62
CA GLY A 650 10.20 40.45 -22.30
C GLY A 650 9.06 41.31 -21.74
N ASN A 651 7.97 41.50 -22.48
CA ASN A 651 6.73 42.11 -22.00
C ASN A 651 5.76 41.09 -21.37
N GLY A 652 6.00 39.79 -21.52
CA GLY A 652 5.27 38.71 -20.86
C GLY A 652 5.93 38.26 -19.55
N GLN A 653 6.89 39.03 -19.04
CA GLN A 653 7.43 38.82 -17.70
C GLN A 653 6.70 39.76 -16.74
N CYS A 654 6.11 39.22 -15.67
CA CYS A 654 5.37 39.99 -14.68
C CYS A 654 4.20 40.81 -15.25
N ASP A 655 3.49 40.24 -16.22
CA ASP A 655 2.30 40.84 -16.83
C ASP A 655 0.99 40.19 -16.35
N ALA A 656 1.09 39.30 -15.36
CA ALA A 656 0.00 38.53 -14.77
C ALA A 656 -0.63 37.51 -15.72
N VAL A 657 0.06 37.15 -16.81
CA VAL A 657 -0.32 36.08 -17.73
C VAL A 657 0.77 35.00 -17.69
N ILE A 658 0.35 33.73 -17.57
CA ILE A 658 1.29 32.60 -17.63
C ILE A 658 1.62 32.33 -19.10
N ASP A 659 2.69 32.95 -19.58
CA ASP A 659 3.27 32.75 -20.90
C ASP A 659 4.36 31.65 -20.88
N CYS A 660 4.99 31.41 -19.73
CA CYS A 660 5.91 30.29 -19.54
C CYS A 660 5.18 28.97 -19.23
N PRO A 661 5.59 27.82 -19.83
CA PRO A 661 4.97 26.50 -19.56
C PRO A 661 5.01 26.06 -18.08
N ASP A 662 5.90 26.65 -17.29
CA ASP A 662 6.11 26.40 -15.86
C ASP A 662 5.76 27.61 -14.98
N ALA A 663 5.13 28.64 -15.54
CA ALA A 663 4.77 29.89 -14.87
C ALA A 663 5.96 30.67 -14.26
N SER A 664 7.18 30.45 -14.74
CA SER A 664 8.38 31.12 -14.19
C SER A 664 8.43 32.63 -14.46
N ASP A 665 7.74 33.09 -15.49
CA ASP A 665 7.56 34.49 -15.85
C ASP A 665 6.80 35.30 -14.81
N GLU A 666 5.97 34.63 -14.03
CA GLU A 666 5.18 35.24 -12.96
C GLU A 666 5.70 34.89 -11.55
N ALA A 667 6.58 33.88 -11.42
CA ALA A 667 6.98 33.33 -10.13
C ALA A 667 7.81 34.28 -9.24
N ASP A 668 8.61 35.17 -9.82
CA ASP A 668 9.57 36.05 -9.10
C ASP A 668 9.19 37.54 -9.15
N CYS A 669 7.95 37.87 -9.50
CA CYS A 669 7.49 39.25 -9.73
C CYS A 669 7.20 40.05 -8.45
N VAL A 670 7.20 39.39 -7.29
CA VAL A 670 6.94 40.02 -5.99
C VAL A 670 8.20 39.96 -5.14
N VAL A 671 8.92 41.08 -5.07
CA VAL A 671 10.14 41.21 -4.26
C VAL A 671 9.79 41.74 -2.86
N LEU A 672 9.95 40.90 -1.83
CA LEU A 672 10.08 41.36 -0.44
C LEU A 672 11.55 41.71 -0.17
N GLN A 673 11.96 42.97 -0.37
CA GLN A 673 13.23 43.44 0.21
C GLN A 673 13.03 43.90 1.64
N VAL A 674 13.52 43.08 2.59
CA VAL A 674 13.74 43.46 3.99
C VAL A 674 15.01 44.31 4.10
N ASN A 675 14.96 45.54 3.58
CA ASN A 675 15.93 46.58 3.93
C ASN A 675 15.37 47.43 5.07
N GLY A 676 15.00 46.77 6.18
CA GLY A 676 14.66 47.42 7.45
C GLY A 676 13.37 48.24 7.48
N SER A 677 12.60 48.31 6.38
CA SER A 677 11.27 48.90 6.36
C SER A 677 10.21 47.81 6.23
N ASN A 678 9.35 47.69 7.23
CA ASN A 678 8.19 46.79 7.22
C ASN A 678 7.10 47.28 6.25
N ARG A 679 7.41 47.77 5.04
CA ARG A 679 6.42 48.32 4.09
C ARG A 679 6.39 47.45 2.84
N LEU A 680 5.20 46.99 2.46
CA LEU A 680 4.96 46.17 1.28
C LEU A 680 5.10 47.04 0.02
N GLN A 681 5.91 46.57 -0.92
CA GLN A 681 6.16 47.22 -2.20
C GLN A 681 5.94 46.23 -3.34
N PHE A 682 5.37 46.71 -4.45
CA PHE A 682 5.19 45.92 -5.66
C PHE A 682 5.97 46.57 -6.80
N GLN A 683 6.61 45.73 -7.62
CA GLN A 683 7.38 46.18 -8.76
C GLN A 683 6.48 46.18 -10.00
N LEU A 684 6.16 47.37 -10.52
CA LEU A 684 5.50 47.52 -11.82
C LEU A 684 6.54 48.02 -12.83
N GLY A 685 6.87 47.17 -13.81
CA GLY A 685 7.95 47.43 -14.77
C GLY A 685 9.32 47.57 -14.08
N THR A 686 9.85 48.78 -14.02
CA THR A 686 11.17 49.09 -13.40
C THR A 686 11.07 49.85 -12.08
N THR A 687 9.86 50.14 -11.60
CA THR A 687 9.62 50.98 -10.42
C THR A 687 8.95 50.21 -9.28
N LEU A 688 9.53 50.29 -8.08
CA LEU A 688 8.97 49.78 -6.83
C LEU A 688 8.02 50.82 -6.21
N LEU A 689 6.76 50.44 -6.02
CA LEU A 689 5.71 51.32 -5.51
C LEU A 689 5.16 50.76 -4.19
N ALA A 690 4.94 51.64 -3.20
CA ALA A 690 4.39 51.24 -1.92
C ALA A 690 2.88 50.96 -2.01
N VAL A 691 2.42 49.90 -1.34
CA VAL A 691 1.02 49.47 -1.41
C VAL A 691 0.14 50.31 -0.48
N CYS A 692 -0.87 50.97 -1.05
CA CYS A 692 -1.86 51.73 -0.30
C CYS A 692 -2.90 50.83 0.37
N ALA A 693 -3.35 51.20 1.57
CA ALA A 693 -4.27 50.40 2.37
C ALA A 693 -5.76 50.52 1.98
N ASP A 694 -6.12 51.37 1.03
CA ASP A 694 -7.52 51.75 0.75
C ASP A 694 -8.46 50.57 0.42
N ASN A 695 -7.95 49.56 -0.27
CA ASN A 695 -8.73 48.37 -0.65
C ASN A 695 -8.12 47.07 -0.11
N TRP A 696 -7.26 47.18 0.90
CA TRP A 696 -6.52 46.03 1.42
C TRP A 696 -7.39 45.23 2.40
N THR A 697 -7.47 43.93 2.17
CA THR A 697 -8.28 43.00 2.98
C THR A 697 -7.42 41.87 3.56
N SER A 698 -7.97 41.14 4.54
CA SER A 698 -7.33 39.92 5.04
C SER A 698 -7.14 38.89 3.93
N HIS A 699 -8.09 38.78 3.00
CA HIS A 699 -7.99 37.92 1.83
C HIS A 699 -6.80 38.29 0.93
N LEU A 700 -6.58 39.58 0.67
CA LEU A 700 -5.38 40.06 -0.05
C LEU A 700 -4.09 39.76 0.71
N SER A 701 -4.12 39.78 2.05
CA SER A 701 -2.96 39.47 2.89
C SER A 701 -2.58 37.99 2.80
N ASP A 702 -3.55 37.09 2.93
CA ASP A 702 -3.37 35.65 2.79
C ASP A 702 -2.98 35.27 1.36
N PHE A 703 -3.65 35.86 0.36
CA PHE A 703 -3.34 35.63 -1.05
C PHE A 703 -1.90 36.06 -1.38
N THR A 704 -1.49 37.27 -0.99
CA THR A 704 -0.15 37.80 -1.25
C THR A 704 0.92 36.98 -0.54
N CYS A 705 0.66 36.52 0.70
CA CYS A 705 1.60 35.65 1.41
C CYS A 705 1.68 34.23 0.81
N ARG A 706 0.56 33.67 0.32
CA ARG A 706 0.55 32.39 -0.41
C ARG A 706 1.26 32.47 -1.75
N TYR A 707 1.05 33.57 -2.47
CA TYR A 707 1.77 33.89 -3.69
C TYR A 707 3.29 33.95 -3.44
N LEU A 708 3.70 34.39 -2.25
CA LEU A 708 5.09 34.40 -1.77
C LEU A 708 5.56 33.08 -1.11
N GLY A 709 4.77 32.01 -1.14
CA GLY A 709 5.13 30.69 -0.59
C GLY A 709 4.85 30.48 0.91
N HIS A 710 4.09 31.36 1.56
CA HIS A 710 3.70 31.29 2.98
C HIS A 710 2.22 30.89 3.19
N ARG A 711 1.81 30.21 4.29
CA ARG A 711 0.41 29.70 4.44
C ARG A 711 -0.62 30.80 4.70
N SER A 712 -0.25 31.78 5.51
CA SER A 712 -1.13 32.89 5.89
C SER A 712 -0.34 34.19 6.13
N GLY A 713 -1.05 35.30 6.00
CA GLY A 713 -0.49 36.64 6.04
C GLY A 713 -1.34 37.59 6.86
N GLU A 714 -0.73 38.26 7.82
CA GLU A 714 -1.39 39.33 8.58
C GLU A 714 -0.82 40.69 8.18
N ALA A 715 -1.70 41.60 7.75
CA ALA A 715 -1.33 42.95 7.38
C ALA A 715 -1.49 43.91 8.55
N SER A 716 -0.44 44.68 8.83
CA SER A 716 -0.44 45.83 9.74
C SER A 716 -0.44 47.13 8.92
N LEU A 717 -1.09 48.17 9.45
CA LEU A 717 -1.21 49.46 8.77
C LEU A 717 -0.18 50.45 9.31
N LEU A 718 0.67 50.99 8.44
CA LEU A 718 1.66 52.01 8.77
C LEU A 718 1.26 53.37 8.17
N PRO A 719 1.57 54.51 8.81
CA PRO A 719 1.28 55.83 8.23
C PRO A 719 2.10 56.06 6.96
N SER A 720 1.49 56.59 5.91
CA SER A 720 2.18 56.87 4.63
C SER A 720 3.18 58.03 4.76
N LEU A 721 4.33 57.91 4.11
CA LEU A 721 5.37 58.94 4.06
C LEU A 721 5.35 59.67 2.71
N PRO A 722 5.88 60.91 2.61
CA PRO A 722 5.92 61.66 1.34
C PRO A 722 6.70 60.93 0.23
N GLN A 723 7.64 60.07 0.60
CA GLN A 723 8.44 59.24 -0.30
C GLN A 723 7.74 57.97 -0.81
N ASP A 724 6.56 57.65 -0.28
CA ASP A 724 5.78 56.47 -0.66
C ASP A 724 4.83 56.76 -1.86
N SER A 725 4.76 58.01 -2.32
CA SER A 725 4.01 58.43 -3.51
C SER A 725 4.94 58.43 -4.74
N PRO A 726 4.54 57.85 -5.89
CA PRO A 726 3.22 57.28 -6.18
C PRO A 726 2.99 55.91 -5.52
N PHE A 727 1.75 55.63 -5.16
CA PHE A 727 1.32 54.39 -4.52
C PHE A 727 0.85 53.38 -5.56
N THR A 728 0.73 52.13 -5.14
CA THR A 728 0.01 51.11 -5.91
C THR A 728 -1.17 50.55 -5.12
N ILE A 729 -2.30 50.36 -5.81
CA ILE A 729 -3.51 49.73 -5.29
C ILE A 729 -3.61 48.37 -5.94
N ILE A 730 -3.74 47.35 -5.10
CA ILE A 730 -3.75 45.96 -5.52
C ILE A 730 -5.16 45.40 -5.40
N THR A 731 -5.60 44.75 -6.46
CA THR A 731 -6.89 44.08 -6.54
C THR A 731 -6.71 42.70 -7.15
N ILE A 732 -7.53 41.75 -6.72
CA ILE A 732 -7.54 40.41 -7.32
C ILE A 732 -8.67 40.41 -8.35
N SER A 733 -8.34 40.07 -9.60
CA SER A 733 -9.32 39.96 -10.69
C SER A 733 -10.25 38.75 -10.46
N ARG A 734 -11.36 38.67 -11.19
CA ARG A 734 -12.29 37.52 -11.09
C ARG A 734 -11.66 36.19 -11.53
N ASN A 735 -10.51 36.22 -12.18
CA ASN A 735 -9.76 35.05 -12.64
C ASN A 735 -8.60 34.68 -11.70
N GLY A 736 -8.51 35.29 -10.51
CA GLY A 736 -7.47 34.96 -9.52
C GLY A 736 -6.11 35.60 -9.77
N THR A 737 -5.98 36.47 -10.78
CA THR A 737 -4.74 37.21 -11.07
C THR A 737 -4.65 38.50 -10.26
N LEU A 738 -3.43 38.88 -9.86
CA LEU A 738 -3.18 40.07 -9.05
C LEU A 738 -2.97 41.27 -9.97
N GLU A 739 -3.93 42.18 -10.00
CA GLU A 739 -3.88 43.42 -10.76
C GLU A 739 -3.39 44.56 -9.87
N ALA A 740 -2.33 45.24 -10.28
CA ALA A 740 -1.79 46.39 -9.60
C ALA A 740 -2.00 47.67 -10.43
N THR A 741 -2.56 48.71 -9.80
CA THR A 741 -2.84 50.00 -10.44
C THR A 741 -2.09 51.12 -9.74
N VAL A 742 -1.53 52.06 -10.50
CA VAL A 742 -0.77 53.20 -9.93
C VAL A 742 -1.74 54.31 -9.51
N SER A 743 -1.56 54.84 -8.30
CA SER A 743 -2.36 55.95 -7.77
C SER A 743 -1.44 57.02 -7.15
N GLU A 744 -1.64 58.29 -7.50
CA GLU A 744 -0.86 59.39 -6.92
C GLU A 744 -1.27 59.70 -5.47
N THR A 745 -2.47 59.31 -5.06
CA THR A 745 -3.05 59.62 -3.74
C THR A 745 -3.55 58.36 -3.04
N CYS A 746 -3.29 58.25 -1.74
CA CYS A 746 -3.81 57.18 -0.87
C CYS A 746 -4.78 57.80 0.16
N SER A 747 -6.07 57.49 0.04
CA SER A 747 -7.18 58.10 0.79
C SER A 747 -7.09 57.85 2.29
N SER A 748 -6.60 56.67 2.67
CA SER A 748 -6.43 56.23 4.05
C SER A 748 -5.20 56.81 4.75
N HIS A 749 -4.30 57.48 4.00
CA HIS A 749 -2.97 57.91 4.47
C HIS A 749 -2.16 56.79 5.15
N LYS A 750 -2.40 55.53 4.75
CA LYS A 750 -1.78 54.35 5.35
C LYS A 750 -1.28 53.41 4.26
N VAL A 751 -0.12 52.81 4.50
CA VAL A 751 0.48 51.77 3.65
C VAL A 751 0.53 50.44 4.39
N ILE A 752 0.63 49.36 3.63
CA ILE A 752 0.59 48.00 4.16
C ILE A 752 1.97 47.54 4.61
N SER A 753 1.98 46.87 5.75
CA SER A 753 3.09 46.09 6.30
C SER A 753 2.64 44.65 6.40
N LEU A 754 3.15 43.78 5.55
CA LEU A 754 2.69 42.40 5.47
C LEU A 754 3.63 41.48 6.26
N SER A 755 3.09 40.76 7.24
CA SER A 755 3.78 39.73 8.01
C SER A 755 3.26 38.36 7.59
N CYS A 756 4.07 37.60 6.86
CA CYS A 756 3.72 36.24 6.45
C CYS A 756 4.25 35.23 7.47
N ASN A 757 3.38 34.34 7.96
CA ASN A 757 3.77 33.29 8.91
C ASN A 757 3.87 31.94 8.19
N ASN A 758 4.99 31.25 8.34
CA ASN A 758 5.11 29.84 7.96
C ASN A 758 6.28 29.17 8.68
N LYS A 759 6.02 28.15 9.51
CA LYS A 759 7.00 27.10 9.77
C LYS A 759 6.43 25.78 9.26
N ARG A 760 7.02 25.29 8.16
CA ARG A 760 7.11 23.85 7.88
C ARG A 760 8.37 23.40 8.63
N GLU A 761 8.21 22.95 9.86
CA GLU A 761 9.29 22.25 10.56
C GLU A 761 9.33 20.81 10.06
N TYR A 762 10.35 20.50 9.27
CA TYR A 762 11.11 19.26 9.38
C TYR A 762 12.59 19.66 9.29
N GLY A 763 13.20 19.83 10.47
CA GLY A 763 14.60 20.23 10.64
C GLY A 763 14.85 20.77 12.04
N HIS A 764 15.55 19.95 12.84
CA HIS A 764 16.20 20.25 14.13
C HIS A 764 15.32 20.42 15.38
N ALA A 765 15.32 19.36 16.21
CA ALA A 765 15.27 19.53 17.65
C ALA A 765 16.72 19.73 18.14
N ASP A 766 16.98 20.92 18.68
CA ASP A 766 18.19 21.29 19.40
C ASP A 766 18.16 20.73 20.84
N ASP A 767 19.36 20.45 21.33
CA ASP A 767 19.63 20.04 22.70
C ASP A 767 19.74 21.26 23.63
N HIS A 768 19.23 21.08 24.86
CA HIS A 768 19.60 21.74 26.13
C HIS A 768 19.22 23.21 26.46
N LEU A 769 18.31 23.39 27.45
CA LEU A 769 18.57 23.79 28.86
C LEU A 769 17.37 24.51 29.53
N LEU A 770 16.61 23.79 30.38
CA LEU A 770 16.30 24.08 31.80
C LEU A 770 15.32 23.06 32.39
#